data_AF-A0A9P7VA01-F1
#
_entry.id   AF-A0A9P7VA01-F1
#
_cell.length_a   1.000
_cell.length_b   1.000
_cell.length_c   1.000
_cell.angle_alpha   90.00
_cell.angle_beta   90.00
_cell.angle_gamma   90.00
#
_symmetry.space_group_name_H-M   'P 1'
#
loop_
_entity.id
_entity.type
_entity.pdbx_description
1 polymer ?
#
loop_
_entity_poly.entity_id
_entity_poly.type
_entity_poly.pdbx_seq_one_letter_code
_entity_poly.pdbx_strand_id
1 'polypeptide(L)'
;MINYQVYFPQDMLRKAHTLPELYLLGFWIDNQVAIVVTVISSPGILQFWDQLPSKLKALTVVGTIHSQPYKIKSSSSNQLNELQRYLHGGKGLHRSLSFYFGLSLRFPVLEDTHNSCSFILFNPPNARNLEYFSINPILLQHTNREPRMYHRSLNGKLQSYDMDNSISFITASTSYSCSISDEAVLDQLNGVRFSRNHYREWLKDLNLINPQQSTSKHYVARLRLLITQTLIKLVLVTQMACIMGIDLINFDINGFKPVNYSLVLKQLDLRLKQLNYFPIQFMSYYDNRHSQKLFEQLNIPKFNTNLNVNNSNYINLYNSLWLIANDIIFGLTCYRLTVVHLAKIADFICNTIIHDVLYVRLYSLAFWVSYNHPAGFKLNNELGNFMGDLYLWTITFWNFILKHIFQWVAWRPVSIILLGVLRMLCILGMSFLICAVMDTVKFTTFHIYCFYYCSAKIYSKQIAVIQSLFQLFRGKKYNVLRKRIDHIDMHGDRFEIDRLLLGTLLFMMAIFLLPTVFAFYLMFFVLHVVLQSIVFLMEWTVIFADFFPLFVLLLKWKNSSRLQGGITFKFIDTVRRTTYLSVANQSLSYQEIFQRFGELVRYSKHLNAPLLGSFVSGSPVAYILDEDIRFNYLMLPKSYHRTVEACQSIVN
;
A
#
# COMPACT_ATOMS: atom_id res chain seq x y z
N MET A 1 4.46 48.19 -1.05
CA MET A 1 3.07 47.72 -1.21
C MET A 1 3.00 46.36 -0.56
N ILE A 2 2.09 46.16 0.40
CA ILE A 2 1.91 44.87 1.06
C ILE A 2 0.83 44.11 0.27
N ASN A 3 1.07 42.85 -0.06
CA ASN A 3 0.07 41.98 -0.67
C ASN A 3 -0.60 41.17 0.43
N TYR A 4 -1.84 41.49 0.77
CA TYR A 4 -2.61 40.76 1.78
C TYR A 4 -3.24 39.51 1.16
N GLN A 5 -3.22 38.37 1.87
CA GLN A 5 -3.94 37.17 1.45
C GLN A 5 -5.09 36.91 2.43
N VAL A 6 -6.32 36.92 1.93
CA VAL A 6 -7.51 36.68 2.76
C VAL A 6 -8.19 35.40 2.34
N TYR A 7 -8.12 34.38 3.20
CA TYR A 7 -8.83 33.14 3.01
C TYR A 7 -10.25 33.26 3.56
N PHE A 8 -11.24 33.19 2.68
CA PHE A 8 -12.63 33.37 3.03
C PHE A 8 -13.46 32.09 2.78
N PRO A 9 -14.22 31.61 3.78
CA PRO A 9 -15.10 30.46 3.62
C PRO A 9 -16.25 30.73 2.64
N GLN A 10 -16.34 29.93 1.57
CA GLN A 10 -17.34 30.12 0.51
C GLN A 10 -18.79 30.00 1.03
N ASP A 11 -19.01 29.20 2.08
CA ASP A 11 -20.34 29.00 2.69
C ASP A 11 -20.87 30.24 3.43
N MET A 12 -19.97 31.17 3.80
CA MET A 12 -20.34 32.41 4.49
C MET A 12 -20.55 33.58 3.54
N LEU A 13 -20.27 33.40 2.24
CA LEU A 13 -20.37 34.45 1.24
C LEU A 13 -21.82 34.92 1.05
N ARG A 14 -22.78 33.99 1.07
CA ARG A 14 -24.22 34.32 1.03
C ARG A 14 -24.66 35.20 2.20
N LYS A 15 -24.11 34.97 3.40
CA LYS A 15 -24.42 35.80 4.57
C LYS A 15 -23.78 37.18 4.48
N ALA A 16 -22.65 37.29 3.79
CA ALA A 16 -22.00 38.56 3.51
C ALA A 16 -22.85 39.49 2.63
N HIS A 17 -23.66 38.93 1.73
CA HIS A 17 -24.55 39.72 0.86
C HIS A 17 -25.79 40.29 1.57
N THR A 18 -26.27 39.63 2.64
CA THR A 18 -27.59 39.92 3.21
C THR A 18 -27.62 40.98 4.30
N LEU A 19 -26.47 41.31 4.89
CA LEU A 19 -26.39 42.12 6.11
C LEU A 19 -25.56 43.40 5.86
N PRO A 20 -25.96 44.55 6.45
CA PRO A 20 -25.40 45.86 6.10
C PRO A 20 -23.97 46.08 6.63
N GLU A 21 -23.66 45.55 7.81
CA GLU A 21 -22.33 45.57 8.43
C GLU A 21 -22.02 44.22 9.08
N LEU A 22 -20.80 43.74 8.83
CA LEU A 22 -20.35 42.43 9.29
C LEU A 22 -18.90 42.49 9.76
N TYR A 23 -18.62 41.89 10.93
CA TYR A 23 -17.28 41.72 11.47
C TYR A 23 -16.72 40.35 11.09
N LEU A 24 -15.49 40.34 10.58
CA LEU A 24 -14.73 39.14 10.22
C LEU A 24 -13.91 38.66 11.41
N LEU A 25 -14.19 37.45 11.87
CA LEU A 25 -13.41 36.79 12.90
C LEU A 25 -12.51 35.74 12.30
N GLY A 26 -11.25 35.73 12.72
CA GLY A 26 -10.27 34.83 12.15
C GLY A 26 -8.91 34.88 12.85
N PHE A 27 -7.92 34.35 12.14
CA PHE A 27 -6.53 34.31 12.59
C PHE A 27 -5.66 35.16 11.66
N TRP A 28 -4.67 35.82 12.25
CA TRP A 28 -3.59 36.47 11.52
C TRP A 28 -2.34 35.59 11.59
N ILE A 29 -1.70 35.38 10.44
CA ILE A 29 -0.39 34.74 10.32
C ILE A 29 0.56 35.77 9.70
N ASP A 30 1.65 36.06 10.40
CA ASP A 30 2.72 36.99 10.00
C ASP A 30 2.25 38.36 9.50
N ASN A 31 1.09 38.84 10.00
CA ASN A 31 0.46 40.12 9.62
C ASN A 31 0.19 40.31 8.11
N GLN A 32 0.25 39.25 7.31
CA GLN A 32 0.03 39.28 5.86
C GLN A 32 -1.10 38.34 5.41
N VAL A 33 -1.27 37.22 6.12
CA VAL A 33 -2.29 36.21 5.81
C VAL A 33 -3.38 36.25 6.87
N ALA A 34 -4.62 36.42 6.41
CA ALA A 34 -5.82 36.48 7.24
C ALA A 34 -6.74 35.30 6.89
N ILE A 35 -7.04 34.45 7.86
CA ILE A 35 -7.93 33.29 7.67
C ILE A 35 -9.23 33.54 8.41
N VAL A 36 -10.31 33.74 7.66
CA VAL A 36 -11.63 34.01 8.23
C VAL A 36 -12.28 32.69 8.68
N VAL A 37 -12.68 32.63 9.95
CA VAL A 37 -13.37 31.48 10.55
C VAL A 37 -14.88 31.65 10.50
N THR A 38 -15.37 32.83 10.88
CA THR A 38 -16.81 33.14 10.92
C THR A 38 -17.05 34.64 10.74
N VAL A 39 -18.30 34.99 10.45
CA VAL A 39 -18.76 36.36 10.25
C VAL A 39 -19.87 36.68 11.25
N ILE A 40 -19.85 37.86 11.86
CA ILE A 40 -20.80 38.31 12.91
C ILE A 40 -21.48 39.61 12.50
N SER A 41 -22.76 39.77 12.83
CA SER A 41 -23.55 40.98 12.55
C SER A 41 -23.82 41.90 13.75
N SER A 42 -23.59 41.43 14.99
CA SER A 42 -23.83 42.23 16.21
C SER A 42 -22.55 42.41 17.02
N PRO A 43 -22.12 43.65 17.31
CA PRO A 43 -20.96 43.90 18.16
C PRO A 43 -21.20 43.58 19.65
N GLY A 44 -22.43 43.32 20.09
CA GLY A 44 -22.74 43.00 21.49
C GLY A 44 -22.07 41.73 22.02
N ILE A 45 -21.73 40.79 21.13
CA ILE A 45 -21.01 39.55 21.49
C ILE A 45 -19.54 39.85 21.87
N LEU A 46 -18.98 40.97 21.41
CA LEU A 46 -17.61 41.39 21.73
C LEU A 46 -17.44 41.81 23.19
N GLN A 47 -18.53 42.04 23.95
CA GLN A 47 -18.47 42.34 25.38
C GLN A 47 -18.10 41.11 26.24
N PHE A 48 -18.33 39.90 25.73
CA PHE A 48 -18.00 38.64 26.42
C PHE A 48 -16.67 38.04 25.96
N TRP A 49 -15.85 38.82 25.25
CA TRP A 49 -14.62 38.32 24.62
C TRP A 49 -13.57 37.86 25.65
N ASP A 50 -13.54 38.48 26.82
CA ASP A 50 -12.66 38.07 27.92
C ASP A 50 -12.98 36.66 28.46
N GLN A 51 -14.19 36.15 28.18
CA GLN A 51 -14.67 34.82 28.60
C GLN A 51 -14.44 33.74 27.53
N LEU A 52 -13.62 34.01 26.50
CA LEU A 52 -13.32 33.04 25.44
C LEU A 52 -12.56 31.81 26.00
N PRO A 53 -12.99 30.58 25.64
CA PRO A 53 -12.28 29.36 25.97
C PRO A 53 -10.83 29.40 25.49
N SER A 54 -9.90 28.76 26.20
CA SER A 54 -8.46 28.73 25.86
C SER A 54 -8.17 28.32 24.41
N LYS A 55 -9.00 27.43 23.84
CA LYS A 55 -8.90 26.97 22.44
C LYS A 55 -9.26 28.04 21.39
N LEU A 56 -9.96 29.10 21.78
CA LEU A 56 -10.44 30.17 20.90
C LEU A 56 -9.77 31.52 21.19
N LYS A 57 -8.89 31.62 22.19
CA LYS A 57 -8.18 32.86 22.56
C LYS A 57 -7.32 33.47 21.45
N ALA A 58 -6.94 32.66 20.45
CA ALA A 58 -6.19 33.13 19.29
C ALA A 58 -7.07 33.80 18.22
N LEU A 59 -8.41 33.77 18.34
CA LEU A 59 -9.31 34.46 17.41
C LEU A 59 -9.22 35.98 17.59
N THR A 60 -9.08 36.66 16.48
CA THR A 60 -8.99 38.12 16.40
C THR A 60 -10.01 38.66 15.40
N VAL A 61 -10.33 39.95 15.54
CA VAL A 61 -11.11 40.67 14.54
C VAL A 61 -10.19 41.02 13.38
N VAL A 62 -10.39 40.34 12.26
CA VAL A 62 -9.57 40.45 11.04
C VAL A 62 -9.95 41.69 10.23
N GLY A 63 -11.24 42.05 10.23
CA GLY A 63 -11.75 43.12 9.40
C GLY A 63 -13.26 43.31 9.46
N THR A 64 -13.78 44.21 8.61
CA THR A 64 -15.22 44.47 8.46
C THR A 64 -15.64 44.44 6.98
N ILE A 65 -16.88 43.99 6.71
CA ILE A 65 -17.53 44.08 5.40
C ILE A 65 -18.70 45.05 5.50
N HIS A 66 -18.75 46.04 4.60
CA HIS A 66 -19.84 47.03 4.51
C HIS A 66 -20.55 46.96 3.15
N SER A 67 -21.87 47.18 3.14
CA SER A 67 -22.72 47.07 1.94
C SER A 67 -22.72 48.29 0.99
N GLN A 68 -22.03 49.38 1.34
CA GLN A 68 -21.96 50.58 0.50
C GLN A 68 -20.52 51.11 0.39
N PRO A 69 -20.05 51.49 -0.81
CA PRO A 69 -18.81 52.23 -0.95
C PRO A 69 -19.06 53.68 -0.49
N TYR A 70 -18.46 54.05 0.65
CA TYR A 70 -18.37 55.41 1.19
C TYR A 70 -19.64 56.07 1.79
N LYS A 71 -19.74 55.98 3.14
CA LYS A 71 -19.68 57.15 4.05
C LYS A 71 -19.55 56.64 5.50
N ILE A 72 -18.35 56.19 5.89
CA ILE A 72 -18.03 56.05 7.31
C ILE A 72 -17.85 57.47 7.86
N LYS A 73 -18.86 57.97 8.57
CA LYS A 73 -18.62 58.97 9.62
C LYS A 73 -17.53 58.37 10.53
N SER A 74 -16.55 59.18 10.89
CA SER A 74 -15.38 58.90 11.76
C SER A 74 -15.63 58.14 13.08
N SER A 75 -16.86 57.70 13.38
CA SER A 75 -17.26 56.96 14.56
C SER A 75 -17.01 55.44 14.48
N SER A 76 -17.19 54.76 13.34
CA SER A 76 -17.08 53.27 13.30
C SER A 76 -15.64 52.76 13.22
N SER A 77 -14.74 53.48 12.52
CA SER A 77 -13.30 53.18 12.53
C SER A 77 -12.65 53.48 13.88
N ASN A 78 -13.10 54.53 14.58
CA ASN A 78 -12.69 54.81 15.96
C ASN A 78 -13.22 53.74 16.93
N GLN A 79 -14.48 53.30 16.81
CA GLN A 79 -15.02 52.19 17.62
C GLN A 79 -14.31 50.86 17.36
N LEU A 80 -13.92 50.57 16.10
CA LEU A 80 -13.17 49.36 15.77
C LEU A 80 -11.74 49.42 16.32
N ASN A 81 -11.08 50.58 16.22
CA ASN A 81 -9.76 50.82 16.81
C ASN A 81 -9.79 50.81 18.35
N GLU A 82 -10.87 51.30 18.97
CA GLU A 82 -11.12 51.21 20.42
C GLU A 82 -11.40 49.76 20.86
N LEU A 83 -12.22 49.02 20.10
CA LEU A 83 -12.46 47.59 20.30
C LEU A 83 -11.16 46.79 20.17
N GLN A 84 -10.33 47.05 19.15
CA GLN A 84 -9.05 46.38 19.01
C GLN A 84 -8.06 46.76 20.13
N ARG A 85 -8.05 48.02 20.58
CA ARG A 85 -7.25 48.44 21.75
C ARG A 85 -7.70 47.76 23.04
N TYR A 86 -9.02 47.58 23.21
CA TYR A 86 -9.61 46.86 24.34
C TYR A 86 -9.27 45.36 24.29
N LEU A 87 -9.41 44.73 23.13
CA LEU A 87 -9.18 43.30 22.92
C LEU A 87 -7.69 42.88 22.97
N HIS A 88 -6.77 43.75 22.57
CA HIS A 88 -5.34 43.42 22.50
C HIS A 88 -4.49 43.90 23.68
N GLY A 89 -5.09 44.53 24.71
CA GLY A 89 -4.37 44.91 25.93
C GLY A 89 -3.06 45.67 25.65
N GLY A 90 -3.06 46.56 24.65
CA GLY A 90 -1.88 47.37 24.28
C GLY A 90 -0.76 46.65 23.52
N LYS A 91 -0.88 45.35 23.17
CA LYS A 91 0.12 44.65 22.35
C LYS A 91 -0.25 44.70 20.86
N GLY A 92 0.38 45.63 20.13
CA GLY A 92 0.44 45.67 18.65
C GLY A 92 -0.90 45.79 17.92
N LEU A 93 -1.17 46.94 17.30
CA LEU A 93 -2.32 47.09 16.39
C LEU A 93 -2.16 46.18 15.16
N HIS A 94 -2.87 45.05 15.12
CA HIS A 94 -3.12 44.35 13.86
C HIS A 94 -4.04 45.22 12.99
N ARG A 95 -3.58 45.65 11.82
CA ARG A 95 -4.40 46.45 10.88
C ARG A 95 -5.65 45.66 10.49
N SER A 96 -6.82 46.19 10.83
CA SER A 96 -8.10 45.64 10.38
C SER A 96 -8.31 45.95 8.89
N LEU A 97 -8.71 44.93 8.12
CA LEU A 97 -9.01 45.10 6.69
C LEU A 97 -10.49 45.51 6.53
N SER A 98 -10.75 46.64 5.86
CA SER A 98 -12.12 47.01 5.47
C SER A 98 -12.41 46.59 4.02
N PHE A 99 -13.52 45.89 3.86
CA PHE A 99 -14.02 45.41 2.58
C PHE A 99 -15.38 46.05 2.31
N TYR A 100 -15.64 46.38 1.05
CA TYR A 100 -16.96 46.86 0.63
C TYR A 100 -17.59 45.91 -0.37
N PHE A 101 -18.92 45.80 -0.30
CA PHE A 101 -19.75 45.00 -1.16
C PHE A 101 -20.64 45.93 -1.99
N GLY A 102 -20.49 45.92 -3.32
CA GLY A 102 -21.36 46.69 -4.22
C GLY A 102 -22.56 45.86 -4.69
N LEU A 103 -23.71 46.49 -4.94
CA LEU A 103 -24.92 45.82 -5.49
C LEU A 103 -24.67 45.06 -6.80
N SER A 104 -23.66 45.46 -7.58
CA SER A 104 -23.24 44.81 -8.83
C SER A 104 -22.02 43.88 -8.68
N LEU A 105 -21.37 43.85 -7.51
CA LEU A 105 -20.16 43.06 -7.28
C LEU A 105 -20.53 41.68 -6.74
N ARG A 106 -19.90 40.64 -7.29
CA ARG A 106 -20.12 39.25 -6.85
C ARG A 106 -19.31 38.89 -5.59
N PHE A 107 -18.27 39.66 -5.27
CA PHE A 107 -17.33 39.41 -4.18
C PHE A 107 -16.92 40.72 -3.49
N PRO A 108 -16.49 40.68 -2.21
CA PRO A 108 -16.05 41.87 -1.49
C PRO A 108 -14.72 42.41 -2.05
N VAL A 109 -14.59 43.73 -2.15
CA VAL A 109 -13.39 44.41 -2.65
C VAL A 109 -12.72 45.18 -1.51
N LEU A 110 -11.39 45.18 -1.46
CA LEU A 110 -10.62 45.92 -0.45
C LEU A 110 -10.82 47.43 -0.64
N GLU A 111 -11.07 48.15 0.45
CA GLU A 111 -11.28 49.59 0.43
C GLU A 111 -9.96 50.39 0.35
N ASP A 112 -8.87 49.83 0.86
CA ASP A 112 -7.53 50.43 0.80
C ASP A 112 -7.00 50.46 -0.65
N THR A 113 -6.67 51.65 -1.13
CA THR A 113 -6.23 51.88 -2.50
C THR A 113 -4.74 51.60 -2.71
N HIS A 114 -3.92 51.52 -1.66
CA HIS A 114 -2.46 51.40 -1.79
C HIS A 114 -1.92 49.97 -1.78
N ASN A 115 -2.70 49.00 -1.28
CA ASN A 115 -2.28 47.61 -1.13
C ASN A 115 -3.00 46.68 -2.12
N SER A 116 -2.33 45.61 -2.54
CA SER A 116 -2.95 44.53 -3.30
C SER A 116 -3.50 43.48 -2.33
N CYS A 117 -4.58 42.81 -2.72
CA CYS A 117 -5.17 41.74 -1.91
C CYS A 117 -5.58 40.55 -2.76
N SER A 118 -5.12 39.36 -2.37
CA SER A 118 -5.55 38.09 -2.94
C SER A 118 -6.68 37.53 -2.07
N PHE A 119 -7.90 37.55 -2.59
CA PHE A 119 -9.07 37.03 -1.91
C PHE A 119 -9.31 35.57 -2.33
N ILE A 120 -9.01 34.65 -1.42
CA ILE A 120 -8.95 33.22 -1.68
C ILE A 120 -10.19 32.52 -1.08
N LEU A 121 -11.06 32.03 -1.94
CA LEU A 121 -12.24 31.26 -1.56
C LEU A 121 -11.88 29.81 -1.31
N PHE A 122 -12.27 29.28 -0.15
CA PHE A 122 -12.11 27.87 0.15
C PHE A 122 -13.37 27.29 0.79
N ASN A 123 -13.54 25.97 0.63
CA ASN A 123 -14.54 25.22 1.37
C ASN A 123 -13.90 24.63 2.62
N PRO A 124 -14.38 24.94 3.84
CA PRO A 124 -13.74 24.48 5.07
C PRO A 124 -13.82 22.95 5.16
N PRO A 125 -12.66 22.26 5.23
CA PRO A 125 -12.61 20.82 5.11
C PRO A 125 -13.27 20.14 6.33
N ASN A 126 -13.90 18.99 6.09
CA ASN A 126 -14.47 18.19 7.16
C ASN A 126 -13.49 17.12 7.66
N ALA A 127 -12.79 17.40 8.75
CA ALA A 127 -11.89 16.43 9.38
C ALA A 127 -12.56 15.09 9.71
N ARG A 128 -13.87 15.08 10.06
CA ARG A 128 -14.61 13.82 10.32
C ARG A 128 -14.78 12.94 9.07
N ASN A 129 -14.70 13.53 7.88
CA ASN A 129 -14.73 12.83 6.61
C ASN A 129 -13.34 12.51 6.06
N LEU A 130 -12.25 12.82 6.80
CA LEU A 130 -10.86 12.77 6.29
C LEU A 130 -10.56 13.81 5.21
N GLU A 131 -11.35 14.89 5.15
CA GLU A 131 -11.05 16.02 4.27
C GLU A 131 -10.10 16.98 5.01
N TYR A 132 -9.09 17.46 4.30
CA TYR A 132 -8.12 18.47 4.74
C TYR A 132 -7.46 19.09 3.51
N PHE A 133 -6.51 19.99 3.69
CA PHE A 133 -5.65 20.51 2.64
C PHE A 133 -4.21 20.11 2.94
N SER A 134 -3.53 19.58 1.92
CA SER A 134 -2.12 19.22 1.99
C SER A 134 -1.47 19.44 0.63
N ILE A 135 -0.23 19.93 0.63
CA ILE A 135 0.56 20.13 -0.59
C ILE A 135 1.09 18.80 -1.10
N ASN A 136 1.55 17.95 -0.17
CA ASN A 136 2.12 16.66 -0.48
C ASN A 136 1.02 15.60 -0.60
N PRO A 137 1.02 14.80 -1.67
CA PRO A 137 0.06 13.71 -1.82
C PRO A 137 0.18 12.74 -0.65
N ILE A 138 -0.96 12.20 -0.21
CA ILE A 138 -0.99 11.18 0.84
C ILE A 138 -0.37 9.87 0.29
N LEU A 139 0.72 9.42 0.90
CA LEU A 139 1.34 8.15 0.55
C LEU A 139 0.69 7.03 1.35
N LEU A 140 -0.02 6.13 0.66
CA LEU A 140 -0.74 5.03 1.32
C LEU A 140 0.13 3.79 1.49
N GLN A 141 1.00 3.46 0.54
CA GLN A 141 1.73 2.19 0.50
C GLN A 141 3.16 2.40 0.00
N HIS A 142 4.08 1.49 0.36
CA HIS A 142 5.50 1.58 0.00
C HIS A 142 6.12 0.22 -0.36
N THR A 143 7.03 0.21 -1.33
CA THR A 143 7.67 -1.01 -1.86
C THR A 143 9.20 -1.02 -1.67
N ASN A 144 9.76 -0.18 -0.79
CA ASN A 144 11.22 0.03 -0.56
C ASN A 144 12.02 0.52 -1.76
N ARG A 145 11.36 0.73 -2.89
CA ARG A 145 11.95 1.32 -4.07
C ARG A 145 11.48 2.77 -4.13
N GLU A 146 12.46 3.67 -4.16
CA GLU A 146 12.20 5.10 -4.25
C GLU A 146 11.18 5.35 -5.36
N PRO A 147 10.18 6.21 -5.09
CA PRO A 147 9.25 6.60 -6.13
C PRO A 147 10.03 7.06 -7.36
N ARG A 148 9.72 6.51 -8.55
CA ARG A 148 9.70 7.34 -9.76
C ARG A 148 8.48 8.26 -9.66
N MET A 149 8.43 9.12 -8.64
CA MET A 149 7.47 10.22 -8.59
C MET A 149 8.26 11.45 -8.94
N TYR A 150 7.83 12.05 -10.04
CA TYR A 150 7.98 13.44 -10.37
C TYR A 150 8.15 14.30 -9.10
N HIS A 151 9.39 14.65 -8.78
CA HIS A 151 9.69 15.99 -8.29
C HIS A 151 9.30 16.98 -9.40
N ARG A 152 8.00 17.06 -9.73
CA ARG A 152 7.47 18.26 -10.34
C ARG A 152 7.54 19.23 -9.18
N SER A 153 8.63 20.01 -9.16
CA SER A 153 8.88 21.02 -8.14
C SER A 153 7.59 21.79 -7.88
N LEU A 154 7.38 22.27 -6.66
CA LEU A 154 6.26 23.17 -6.34
C LEU A 154 6.04 24.23 -7.44
N ASN A 155 7.16 24.73 -7.99
CA ASN A 155 7.20 25.69 -9.09
C ASN A 155 6.60 25.15 -10.40
N GLY A 156 6.76 23.86 -10.72
CA GLY A 156 6.16 23.23 -11.89
C GLY A 156 4.64 23.01 -11.80
N LYS A 157 4.05 22.91 -10.60
CA LYS A 157 2.57 22.92 -10.41
C LYS A 157 2.00 24.34 -10.50
N LEU A 158 2.77 25.35 -10.07
CA LEU A 158 2.43 26.76 -10.23
C LEU A 158 2.57 27.22 -11.69
N GLN A 159 3.63 26.81 -12.40
CA GLN A 159 3.90 27.17 -13.80
C GLN A 159 3.00 26.45 -14.81
N SER A 160 2.52 25.24 -14.53
CA SER A 160 1.64 24.53 -15.49
C SER A 160 0.22 25.10 -15.60
N TYR A 161 -0.09 26.16 -14.84
CA TYR A 161 -1.34 26.93 -14.95
C TYR A 161 -1.11 28.33 -15.54
N ASP A 162 0.11 28.67 -15.96
CA ASP A 162 0.37 29.86 -16.77
C ASP A 162 -0.06 29.62 -18.22
N MET A 163 -1.34 29.83 -18.48
CA MET A 163 -1.85 30.34 -19.76
C MET A 163 -3.02 31.26 -19.45
N ASP A 164 -2.67 32.49 -19.05
CA ASP A 164 -3.26 33.75 -19.53
C ASP A 164 -2.70 34.92 -18.69
N ASN A 165 -1.53 35.42 -19.12
CA ASN A 165 -0.94 36.77 -19.00
C ASN A 165 -1.30 37.74 -17.85
N SER A 166 -1.80 37.28 -16.70
CA SER A 166 -2.24 38.14 -15.58
C SER A 166 -1.54 37.84 -14.26
N ILE A 167 -0.79 36.73 -14.16
CA ILE A 167 -0.13 36.27 -12.92
C ILE A 167 1.33 36.77 -12.80
N SER A 168 1.91 37.36 -13.87
CA SER A 168 3.27 37.94 -13.86
C SER A 168 3.43 39.13 -12.90
N PHE A 169 2.34 39.70 -12.38
CA PHE A 169 2.37 40.78 -11.40
C PHE A 169 2.51 40.31 -9.94
N ILE A 170 2.32 39.02 -9.65
CA ILE A 170 2.35 38.50 -8.26
C ILE A 170 3.73 37.95 -7.87
N THR A 171 4.54 37.52 -8.85
CA THR A 171 5.82 36.84 -8.60
C THR A 171 7.05 37.75 -8.59
N ALA A 172 6.92 39.02 -8.97
CA ALA A 172 8.07 39.91 -9.16
C ALA A 172 8.53 40.69 -7.92
N SER A 173 7.87 40.55 -6.75
CA SER A 173 8.30 41.31 -5.56
C SER A 173 8.17 40.54 -4.26
N THR A 174 9.32 40.44 -3.59
CA THR A 174 9.57 40.17 -2.16
C THR A 174 9.87 38.74 -1.74
N SER A 175 11.12 38.56 -1.36
CA SER A 175 11.79 37.39 -0.80
C SER A 175 11.40 37.07 0.66
N TYR A 176 10.28 37.61 1.18
CA TYR A 176 9.82 37.40 2.56
C TYR A 176 8.28 37.40 2.69
N SER A 177 7.54 37.04 1.64
CA SER A 177 6.10 36.86 1.75
C SER A 177 5.76 35.45 2.20
N CYS A 178 5.10 35.31 3.35
CA CYS A 178 4.45 34.07 3.80
C CYS A 178 3.67 33.50 2.61
N SER A 179 4.14 32.38 2.09
CA SER A 179 3.64 31.84 0.84
C SER A 179 2.32 31.14 1.12
N ILE A 180 1.41 31.13 0.15
CA ILE A 180 0.16 30.35 0.17
C ILE A 180 0.42 28.85 0.50
N SER A 181 1.67 28.40 0.35
CA SER A 181 2.18 27.07 0.65
C SER A 181 2.73 26.87 2.07
N ASP A 182 2.62 27.84 2.97
CA ASP A 182 3.15 27.71 4.32
C ASP A 182 2.30 26.74 5.17
N GLU A 183 2.97 25.80 5.83
CA GLU A 183 2.33 24.72 6.60
C GLU A 183 1.42 25.26 7.71
N ALA A 184 1.82 26.37 8.33
CA ALA A 184 1.02 27.08 9.33
C ALA A 184 -0.32 27.60 8.78
N VAL A 185 -0.35 28.06 7.52
CA VAL A 185 -1.58 28.51 6.84
C VAL A 185 -2.52 27.33 6.62
N LEU A 186 -1.99 26.19 6.17
CA LEU A 186 -2.77 24.97 5.94
C LEU A 186 -3.32 24.38 7.23
N ASP A 187 -2.54 24.36 8.31
CA ASP A 187 -3.00 23.88 9.61
C ASP A 187 -4.15 24.72 10.15
N GLN A 188 -4.06 26.05 10.03
CA GLN A 188 -5.15 26.95 10.42
C GLN A 188 -6.39 26.76 9.52
N LEU A 189 -6.22 26.62 8.20
CA LEU A 189 -7.31 26.33 7.25
C LEU A 189 -8.02 25.01 7.59
N ASN A 190 -7.26 23.97 7.91
CA ASN A 190 -7.77 22.67 8.34
C ASN A 190 -8.50 22.76 9.69
N GLY A 191 -8.07 23.67 10.57
CA GLY A 191 -8.68 23.95 11.88
C GLY A 191 -9.95 24.80 11.85
N VAL A 192 -10.26 25.51 10.76
CA VAL A 192 -11.39 26.48 10.69
C VAL A 192 -12.72 25.88 11.17
N ARG A 193 -13.06 24.68 10.70
CA ARG A 193 -14.33 24.03 11.04
C ARG A 193 -14.38 23.61 12.52
N PHE A 194 -13.24 23.20 13.07
CA PHE A 194 -13.11 22.87 14.49
C PHE A 194 -13.31 24.12 15.36
N SER A 195 -12.61 25.21 15.05
CA SER A 195 -12.76 26.50 15.73
C SER A 195 -14.19 27.02 15.64
N ARG A 196 -14.85 26.88 14.48
CA ARG A 196 -16.24 27.29 14.28
C ARG A 196 -17.22 26.49 15.13
N ASN A 197 -17.03 25.18 15.27
CA ASN A 197 -17.89 24.34 16.10
C ASN A 197 -17.76 24.72 17.59
N HIS A 198 -16.54 24.89 18.08
CA HIS A 198 -16.33 25.35 19.46
C HIS A 198 -16.88 26.74 19.71
N TYR A 199 -16.77 27.66 18.74
CA TYR A 199 -17.39 28.97 18.85
C TYR A 199 -18.92 28.88 18.94
N ARG A 200 -19.55 28.00 18.16
CA ARG A 200 -21.01 27.74 18.25
C ARG A 200 -21.44 27.09 19.56
N GLU A 201 -20.63 26.18 20.10
CA GLU A 201 -20.86 25.57 21.41
C GLU A 201 -20.82 26.64 22.51
N TRP A 202 -19.78 27.48 22.52
CA TRP A 202 -19.66 28.59 23.46
C TRP A 202 -20.84 29.57 23.38
N LEU A 203 -21.31 29.90 22.17
CA LEU A 203 -22.51 30.72 22.00
C LEU A 203 -23.79 30.07 22.56
N LYS A 204 -23.90 28.74 22.53
CA LYS A 204 -25.03 28.02 23.15
C LYS A 204 -24.93 28.07 24.66
N ASP A 205 -23.72 27.94 25.20
CA ASP A 205 -23.47 28.03 26.65
C ASP A 205 -23.81 29.43 27.19
N LEU A 206 -23.57 30.49 26.40
CA LEU A 206 -23.99 31.87 26.73
C LEU A 206 -25.51 32.09 26.67
N ASN A 207 -26.25 31.33 25.86
CA ASN A 207 -27.68 31.52 25.60
C ASN A 207 -28.62 30.63 26.46
N LEU A 208 -28.20 30.21 27.66
CA LEU A 208 -29.00 29.44 28.64
C LEU A 208 -29.47 28.04 28.19
N ILE A 209 -28.86 26.99 28.74
CA ILE A 209 -29.49 25.68 28.98
C ILE A 209 -29.12 25.21 30.40
N ASN A 210 -30.14 24.95 31.22
CA ASN A 210 -30.03 24.39 32.58
C ASN A 210 -29.14 23.13 32.63
N PRO A 211 -28.10 23.06 33.49
CA PRO A 211 -27.37 21.84 33.72
C PRO A 211 -28.06 21.00 34.81
N GLN A 212 -29.33 20.62 34.63
CA GLN A 212 -29.93 19.56 35.45
C GLN A 212 -29.79 18.22 34.73
N GLN A 213 -28.65 17.55 34.91
CA GLN A 213 -28.48 16.09 34.68
C GLN A 213 -27.06 15.67 35.08
N SER A 214 -26.83 15.33 36.35
CA SER A 214 -25.50 14.90 36.84
C SER A 214 -25.52 13.82 37.93
N THR A 215 -26.32 12.76 37.74
CA THR A 215 -26.12 11.49 38.46
C THR A 215 -26.01 10.31 37.49
N SER A 216 -26.84 10.25 36.44
CA SER A 216 -26.74 9.27 35.35
C SER A 216 -25.40 9.31 34.59
N LYS A 217 -24.83 10.51 34.36
CA LYS A 217 -23.55 10.66 33.64
C LYS A 217 -22.36 10.02 34.35
N HIS A 218 -22.35 9.97 35.69
CA HIS A 218 -21.27 9.34 36.45
C HIS A 218 -21.30 7.81 36.35
N TYR A 219 -22.48 7.20 36.39
CA TYR A 219 -22.62 5.75 36.17
C TYR A 219 -22.24 5.35 34.75
N VAL A 220 -22.70 6.10 33.75
CA VAL A 220 -22.34 5.86 32.34
C VAL A 220 -20.83 6.06 32.11
N ALA A 221 -20.22 7.07 32.72
CA ALA A 221 -18.78 7.30 32.63
C ALA A 221 -17.96 6.17 33.30
N ARG A 222 -18.39 5.69 34.48
CA ARG A 222 -17.73 4.60 35.19
C ARG A 222 -17.86 3.27 34.43
N LEU A 223 -19.04 2.99 33.87
CA LEU A 223 -19.28 1.84 33.01
C LEU A 223 -18.41 1.91 31.75
N ARG A 224 -18.35 3.08 31.09
CA ARG A 224 -17.50 3.30 29.92
C ARG A 224 -16.03 3.06 30.25
N LEU A 225 -15.56 3.54 31.40
CA LEU A 225 -14.17 3.36 31.83
C LEU A 225 -13.84 1.89 32.07
N LEU A 226 -14.72 1.14 32.75
CA LEU A 226 -14.59 -0.30 32.94
C LEU A 226 -14.54 -1.05 31.60
N ILE A 227 -15.45 -0.75 30.67
CA ILE A 227 -15.48 -1.35 29.33
C ILE A 227 -14.20 -1.04 28.57
N THR A 228 -13.70 0.20 28.63
CA THR A 228 -12.44 0.55 27.95
C THR A 228 -11.24 -0.19 28.55
N GLN A 229 -11.16 -0.33 29.87
CA GLN A 229 -10.08 -1.06 30.52
C GLN A 229 -10.10 -2.56 30.20
N THR A 230 -11.28 -3.18 30.14
CA THR A 230 -11.40 -4.59 29.76
C THR A 230 -11.03 -4.80 28.29
N LEU A 231 -11.45 -3.91 27.39
CA LEU A 231 -11.08 -3.94 25.98
C LEU A 231 -9.57 -3.78 25.77
N ILE A 232 -8.92 -2.85 26.47
CA ILE A 232 -7.46 -2.66 26.37
C ILE A 232 -6.72 -3.92 26.81
N LYS A 233 -7.10 -4.53 27.94
CA LYS A 233 -6.50 -5.79 28.39
C LYS A 233 -6.69 -6.91 27.37
N LEU A 234 -7.89 -7.03 26.80
CA LEU A 234 -8.18 -8.00 25.74
C LEU A 234 -7.26 -7.78 24.53
N VAL A 235 -7.10 -6.53 24.08
CA VAL A 235 -6.21 -6.18 22.98
C VAL A 235 -4.76 -6.58 23.27
N LEU A 236 -4.24 -6.26 24.45
CA LEU A 236 -2.87 -6.64 24.83
C LEU A 236 -2.68 -8.17 24.87
N VAL A 237 -3.65 -8.92 25.40
CA VAL A 237 -3.62 -10.39 25.39
C VAL A 237 -3.64 -10.93 23.95
N THR A 238 -4.46 -10.34 23.06
CA THR A 238 -4.47 -10.75 21.65
C THR A 238 -3.16 -10.46 20.94
N GLN A 239 -2.50 -9.32 21.22
CA GLN A 239 -1.19 -9.00 20.66
C GLN A 239 -0.12 -9.98 21.15
N MET A 240 -0.09 -10.31 22.45
CA MET A 240 0.83 -11.31 23.00
C MET A 240 0.62 -12.69 22.37
N ALA A 241 -0.65 -13.12 22.19
CA ALA A 241 -0.96 -14.36 21.51
C ALA A 241 -0.51 -14.35 20.03
N CYS A 242 -0.65 -13.22 19.34
CA CYS A 242 -0.17 -13.07 17.96
C CYS A 242 1.36 -13.17 17.89
N ILE A 243 2.09 -12.50 18.79
CA ILE A 243 3.57 -12.57 18.85
C ILE A 243 4.02 -14.02 19.08
N MET A 244 3.42 -14.70 20.07
CA MET A 244 3.72 -16.12 20.34
C MET A 244 3.44 -17.00 19.12
N GLY A 245 2.35 -16.73 18.38
CA GLY A 245 2.03 -17.43 17.14
C GLY A 245 3.06 -17.18 16.04
N ILE A 246 3.49 -15.93 15.84
CA ILE A 246 4.52 -15.56 14.85
C ILE A 246 5.83 -16.27 15.19
N ASP A 247 6.23 -16.28 16.46
CA ASP A 247 7.48 -16.87 16.91
C ASP A 247 7.47 -18.41 16.79
N LEU A 248 6.32 -19.04 17.05
CA LEU A 248 6.14 -20.49 16.88
C LEU A 248 6.31 -20.91 15.42
N ILE A 249 5.73 -20.17 14.48
CA ILE A 249 5.76 -20.54 13.06
C ILE A 249 7.15 -20.21 12.45
N ASN A 250 7.77 -19.12 12.88
CA ASN A 250 9.11 -18.70 12.45
C ASN A 250 10.25 -19.38 13.24
N PHE A 251 9.94 -20.32 14.13
CA PHE A 251 10.93 -21.04 14.90
C PHE A 251 11.89 -21.79 13.98
N ASP A 252 13.19 -21.57 14.19
CA ASP A 252 14.24 -22.13 13.35
C ASP A 252 14.72 -23.46 13.92
N ILE A 253 14.42 -24.56 13.22
CA ILE A 253 14.87 -25.90 13.59
C ILE A 253 16.04 -26.26 12.68
N ASN A 254 17.28 -26.12 13.16
CA ASN A 254 18.49 -26.46 12.40
C ASN A 254 18.58 -25.81 11.00
N GLY A 255 18.17 -24.54 10.86
CA GLY A 255 18.13 -23.83 9.58
C GLY A 255 16.85 -24.05 8.77
N PHE A 256 15.93 -24.87 9.28
CA PHE A 256 14.62 -25.10 8.69
C PHE A 256 13.58 -24.18 9.33
N LYS A 257 13.07 -23.22 8.55
CA LYS A 257 11.91 -22.40 8.90
C LYS A 257 10.66 -22.93 8.18
N PRO A 258 9.65 -23.45 8.91
CA PRO A 258 8.43 -23.98 8.30
C PRO A 258 7.72 -23.00 7.36
N VAL A 259 7.74 -21.70 7.69
CA VAL A 259 7.20 -20.61 6.87
C VAL A 259 7.74 -20.62 5.45
N ASN A 260 9.00 -20.99 5.22
CA ASN A 260 9.59 -20.90 3.89
C ASN A 260 8.99 -21.91 2.89
N TYR A 261 8.45 -23.02 3.40
CA TYR A 261 8.01 -24.14 2.58
C TYR A 261 6.48 -24.19 2.39
N SER A 262 5.69 -23.86 3.42
CA SER A 262 4.22 -23.87 3.31
C SER A 262 3.65 -22.48 3.04
N LEU A 263 2.86 -22.36 1.98
CA LEU A 263 2.14 -21.13 1.65
C LEU A 263 1.05 -20.81 2.67
N VAL A 264 0.44 -21.83 3.30
CA VAL A 264 -0.53 -21.63 4.38
C VAL A 264 0.12 -20.94 5.58
N LEU A 265 1.32 -21.37 5.96
CA LEU A 265 2.06 -20.76 7.07
C LEU A 265 2.51 -19.33 6.75
N LYS A 266 2.87 -19.04 5.49
CA LYS A 266 3.15 -17.65 5.04
C LYS A 266 1.92 -16.75 5.15
N GLN A 267 0.76 -17.25 4.73
CA GLN A 267 -0.49 -16.52 4.87
C GLN A 267 -0.83 -16.25 6.33
N LEU A 268 -0.58 -17.24 7.20
CA LEU A 268 -0.79 -17.11 8.64
C LEU A 268 0.16 -16.08 9.25
N ASP A 269 1.45 -16.10 8.90
CA ASP A 269 2.44 -15.10 9.33
C ASP A 269 2.01 -13.67 8.95
N LEU A 270 1.55 -13.47 7.72
CA LEU A 270 1.02 -12.19 7.27
C LEU A 270 -0.20 -11.73 8.10
N ARG A 271 -1.19 -12.60 8.30
CA ARG A 271 -2.40 -12.26 9.07
C ARG A 271 -2.11 -11.98 10.54
N LEU A 272 -1.22 -12.74 11.17
CA LEU A 272 -0.82 -12.50 12.57
C LEU A 272 -0.10 -11.16 12.72
N LYS A 273 0.79 -10.79 11.78
CA LYS A 273 1.45 -9.49 11.78
C LYS A 273 0.46 -8.33 11.57
N GLN A 274 -0.53 -8.49 10.69
CA GLN A 274 -1.62 -7.53 10.50
C GLN A 274 -2.42 -7.34 11.79
N LEU A 275 -2.90 -8.43 12.41
CA LEU A 275 -3.68 -8.39 13.64
C LEU A 275 -2.89 -7.78 14.81
N ASN A 276 -1.60 -8.08 14.93
CA ASN A 276 -0.73 -7.49 15.94
C ASN A 276 -0.58 -5.95 15.77
N TYR A 277 -0.61 -5.46 14.54
CA TYR A 277 -0.40 -4.05 14.21
C TYR A 277 -1.68 -3.18 14.24
N PHE A 278 -2.86 -3.76 14.02
CA PHE A 278 -4.13 -3.02 13.99
C PHE A 278 -4.39 -2.11 15.20
N PRO A 279 -4.12 -2.52 16.46
CA PRO A 279 -4.30 -1.64 17.61
C PRO A 279 -3.46 -0.36 17.50
N ILE A 280 -2.22 -0.47 17.03
CA ILE A 280 -1.31 0.67 16.87
C ILE A 280 -1.76 1.58 15.73
N GLN A 281 -2.20 1.01 14.61
CA GLN A 281 -2.79 1.80 13.50
C GLN A 281 -4.03 2.56 13.96
N PHE A 282 -4.89 1.92 14.76
CA PHE A 282 -6.09 2.55 15.30
C PHE A 282 -5.73 3.70 16.24
N MET A 283 -4.81 3.48 17.18
CA MET A 283 -4.41 4.50 18.15
C MET A 283 -3.67 5.68 17.49
N SER A 284 -2.83 5.42 16.49
CA SER A 284 -2.09 6.48 15.78
C SER A 284 -3.00 7.44 15.00
N TYR A 285 -4.24 7.05 14.67
CA TYR A 285 -5.23 7.96 14.08
C TYR A 285 -5.87 8.90 15.12
N TYR A 286 -6.10 8.41 16.36
CA TYR A 286 -6.78 9.19 17.41
C TYR A 286 -5.84 10.01 18.29
N ASP A 287 -4.59 9.59 18.47
CA ASP A 287 -3.60 10.33 19.27
C ASP A 287 -2.36 10.71 18.46
N ASN A 288 -2.32 11.98 18.05
CA ASN A 288 -1.24 12.53 17.23
C ASN A 288 0.05 12.73 18.04
N ARG A 289 -0.04 12.92 19.36
CA ARG A 289 1.07 13.42 20.19
C ARG A 289 2.20 12.41 20.35
N HIS A 290 1.87 11.12 20.36
CA HIS A 290 2.82 10.04 20.61
C HIS A 290 3.24 9.28 19.33
N SER A 291 2.57 9.56 18.21
CA SER A 291 2.75 8.86 16.93
C SER A 291 4.23 8.83 16.46
N GLN A 292 4.95 9.95 16.52
CA GLN A 292 6.35 10.06 16.07
C GLN A 292 7.32 9.14 16.83
N LYS A 293 7.22 9.09 18.16
CA LYS A 293 8.06 8.21 19.00
C LYS A 293 7.77 6.73 18.72
N LEU A 294 6.52 6.43 18.41
CA LEU A 294 6.03 5.09 18.14
C LEU A 294 6.59 4.52 16.83
N PHE A 295 6.63 5.33 15.76
CA PHE A 295 7.24 4.91 14.49
C PHE A 295 8.74 4.63 14.63
N GLU A 296 9.46 5.39 15.44
CA GLU A 296 10.87 5.16 15.73
C GLU A 296 11.10 3.87 16.51
N GLN A 297 10.29 3.59 17.55
CA GLN A 297 10.39 2.35 18.32
C GLN A 297 10.11 1.09 17.49
N LEU A 298 9.18 1.19 16.54
CA LEU A 298 8.74 0.09 15.67
C LEU A 298 9.52 -0.03 14.36
N ASN A 299 10.53 0.82 14.15
CA ASN A 299 11.32 0.90 12.91
C ASN A 299 10.43 1.02 11.65
N ILE A 300 9.35 1.79 11.76
CA ILE A 300 8.45 2.05 10.65
C ILE A 300 9.00 3.27 9.89
N PRO A 301 9.30 3.15 8.59
CA PRO A 301 9.74 4.28 7.79
C PRO A 301 8.69 5.40 7.76
N LYS A 302 9.12 6.64 8.06
CA LYS A 302 8.27 7.83 8.02
C LYS A 302 8.12 8.32 6.58
N PHE A 303 6.94 8.13 6.00
CA PHE A 303 6.66 8.53 4.61
C PHE A 303 5.81 9.79 4.48
N ASN A 304 4.94 10.01 5.45
CA ASN A 304 3.99 11.12 5.47
C ASN A 304 4.38 12.12 6.55
N THR A 305 3.92 13.36 6.38
CA THR A 305 4.03 14.43 7.37
C THR A 305 2.65 14.87 7.85
N ASN A 306 2.54 15.30 9.11
CA ASN A 306 1.33 15.89 9.69
C ASN A 306 0.08 15.02 9.53
N LEU A 307 -1.03 15.62 9.09
CA LEU A 307 -2.32 14.98 8.91
C LEU A 307 -2.28 13.79 7.91
N ASN A 308 -1.31 13.76 6.98
CA ASN A 308 -1.14 12.62 6.08
C ASN A 308 -0.81 11.33 6.84
N VAL A 309 -0.08 11.41 7.98
CA VAL A 309 0.31 10.24 8.78
C VAL A 309 -0.92 9.53 9.34
N ASN A 310 -1.81 10.28 9.99
CA ASN A 310 -2.97 9.71 10.66
C ASN A 310 -3.97 9.17 9.64
N ASN A 311 -4.21 9.96 8.58
CA ASN A 311 -5.17 9.59 7.56
C ASN A 311 -4.67 8.39 6.75
N SER A 312 -3.36 8.24 6.52
CA SER A 312 -2.83 7.03 5.86
C SER A 312 -3.02 5.80 6.73
N ASN A 313 -2.77 5.90 8.04
CA ASN A 313 -2.96 4.77 8.97
C ASN A 313 -4.42 4.35 9.05
N TYR A 314 -5.34 5.32 9.10
CA TYR A 314 -6.77 5.05 9.02
C TYR A 314 -7.12 4.33 7.71
N ILE A 315 -6.73 4.87 6.56
CA ILE A 315 -7.07 4.30 5.25
C ILE A 315 -6.50 2.89 5.11
N ASN A 316 -5.26 2.65 5.55
CA ASN A 316 -4.61 1.34 5.47
C ASN A 316 -5.22 0.31 6.43
N LEU A 317 -5.57 0.72 7.65
CA LEU A 317 -6.26 -0.12 8.61
C LEU A 317 -7.61 -0.60 8.05
N TYR A 318 -8.44 0.34 7.61
CA TYR A 318 -9.75 0.00 7.07
C TYR A 318 -9.66 -0.74 5.74
N ASN A 319 -8.66 -0.48 4.90
CA ASN A 319 -8.40 -1.30 3.71
C ASN A 319 -8.13 -2.76 4.10
N SER A 320 -7.24 -2.98 5.06
CA SER A 320 -6.89 -4.33 5.53
C SER A 320 -8.10 -5.04 6.15
N LEU A 321 -8.87 -4.35 7.00
CA LEU A 321 -10.08 -4.90 7.62
C LEU A 321 -11.16 -5.27 6.59
N TRP A 322 -11.39 -4.42 5.58
CA TRP A 322 -12.36 -4.71 4.52
C TRP A 322 -11.95 -5.90 3.66
N LEU A 323 -10.66 -6.03 3.33
CA LEU A 323 -10.15 -7.17 2.58
C LEU A 323 -10.29 -8.47 3.38
N ILE A 324 -9.88 -8.47 4.66
CA ILE A 324 -10.03 -9.64 5.54
C ILE A 324 -11.51 -10.04 5.68
N ALA A 325 -12.41 -9.07 5.87
CA ALA A 325 -13.84 -9.36 5.98
C ALA A 325 -14.39 -10.01 4.70
N ASN A 326 -14.05 -9.48 3.53
CA ASN A 326 -14.46 -10.06 2.25
C ASN A 326 -13.85 -11.46 2.04
N ASP A 327 -12.57 -11.63 2.37
CA ASP A 327 -11.87 -12.91 2.27
C ASP A 327 -12.53 -14.00 3.13
N ILE A 328 -12.95 -13.66 4.36
CA ILE A 328 -13.72 -14.57 5.23
C ILE A 328 -15.10 -14.89 4.64
N ILE A 329 -15.83 -13.89 4.12
CA ILE A 329 -17.15 -14.11 3.50
C ILE A 329 -17.03 -15.06 2.29
N PHE A 330 -16.03 -14.84 1.44
CA PHE A 330 -15.77 -15.72 0.30
C PHE A 330 -15.33 -17.12 0.76
N GLY A 331 -14.49 -17.21 1.80
CA GLY A 331 -14.06 -18.49 2.38
C GLY A 331 -15.24 -19.31 2.90
N LEU A 332 -16.13 -18.71 3.68
CA LEU A 332 -17.34 -19.36 4.19
C LEU A 332 -18.28 -19.81 3.07
N THR A 333 -18.43 -18.99 2.03
CA THR A 333 -19.22 -19.33 0.84
C THR A 333 -18.61 -20.53 0.11
N CYS A 334 -17.29 -20.52 -0.10
CA CYS A 334 -16.55 -21.62 -0.74
C CYS A 334 -16.62 -22.91 0.07
N TYR A 335 -16.59 -22.84 1.41
CA TYR A 335 -16.76 -24.01 2.27
C TYR A 335 -18.13 -24.66 2.04
N ARG A 336 -19.21 -23.87 2.06
CA ARG A 336 -20.56 -24.39 1.83
C ARG A 336 -20.69 -25.08 0.48
N LEU A 337 -20.16 -24.45 -0.57
CA LEU A 337 -20.15 -25.02 -1.92
C LEU A 337 -19.33 -26.32 -1.98
N THR A 338 -18.15 -26.34 -1.33
CA THR A 338 -17.27 -27.52 -1.28
C THR A 338 -17.95 -28.69 -0.56
N VAL A 339 -18.66 -28.45 0.55
CA VAL A 339 -19.38 -29.50 1.28
C VAL A 339 -20.51 -30.08 0.44
N VAL A 340 -21.29 -29.24 -0.23
CA VAL A 340 -22.43 -29.67 -1.08
C VAL A 340 -21.95 -30.52 -2.26
N HIS A 341 -20.79 -30.19 -2.84
CA HIS A 341 -20.24 -30.89 -4.00
C HIS A 341 -19.06 -31.80 -3.68
N LEU A 342 -18.86 -32.18 -2.40
CA LEU A 342 -17.66 -32.88 -1.94
C LEU A 342 -17.39 -34.17 -2.74
N ALA A 343 -18.43 -34.99 -2.96
CA ALA A 343 -18.29 -36.24 -3.70
C ALA A 343 -17.85 -36.01 -5.16
N LYS A 344 -18.40 -34.99 -5.83
CA LYS A 344 -18.02 -34.63 -7.21
C LYS A 344 -16.60 -34.07 -7.28
N ILE A 345 -16.21 -33.24 -6.31
CA ILE A 345 -14.86 -32.68 -6.22
C ILE A 345 -13.84 -33.79 -5.97
N ALA A 346 -14.13 -34.72 -5.05
CA ALA A 346 -13.27 -35.86 -4.77
C ALA A 346 -13.12 -36.78 -5.99
N ASP A 347 -14.22 -37.06 -6.69
CA ASP A 347 -14.21 -37.84 -7.93
C ASP A 347 -13.37 -37.16 -9.03
N PHE A 348 -13.54 -35.85 -9.22
CA PHE A 348 -12.75 -35.05 -10.15
C PHE A 348 -11.24 -35.11 -9.82
N ILE A 349 -10.87 -34.95 -8.55
CA ILE A 349 -9.46 -35.00 -8.12
C ILE A 349 -8.88 -36.41 -8.35
N CYS A 350 -9.57 -37.47 -7.93
CA CYS A 350 -9.06 -38.84 -8.03
C CYS A 350 -8.99 -39.33 -9.48
N ASN A 351 -10.09 -39.21 -10.22
CA ASN A 351 -10.22 -39.82 -11.54
C ASN A 351 -9.67 -38.93 -12.65
N THR A 352 -9.91 -37.62 -12.59
CA THR A 352 -9.44 -36.71 -13.64
C THR A 352 -8.01 -36.23 -13.37
N ILE A 353 -7.73 -35.65 -12.20
CA ILE A 353 -6.41 -35.06 -11.96
C ILE A 353 -5.36 -36.15 -11.73
N ILE A 354 -5.58 -37.08 -10.81
CA ILE A 354 -4.55 -38.05 -10.41
C ILE A 354 -4.44 -39.16 -11.45
N HIS A 355 -5.56 -39.81 -11.80
CA HIS A 355 -5.52 -40.96 -12.69
C HIS A 355 -5.30 -40.58 -14.16
N ASP A 356 -6.14 -39.70 -14.73
CA ASP A 356 -6.00 -39.34 -16.15
C ASP A 356 -4.78 -38.44 -16.40
N VAL A 357 -4.70 -37.28 -15.74
CA VAL A 357 -3.66 -36.28 -16.04
C VAL A 357 -2.28 -36.68 -15.50
N LEU A 358 -2.13 -36.90 -14.19
CA LEU A 358 -0.82 -37.14 -13.57
C LEU A 358 -0.28 -38.55 -13.83
N TYR A 359 -1.13 -39.52 -14.17
CA TYR A 359 -0.71 -40.89 -14.46
C TYR A 359 -0.83 -41.23 -15.95
N VAL A 360 -2.04 -41.43 -16.50
CA VAL A 360 -2.22 -41.97 -17.86
C VAL A 360 -1.57 -41.09 -18.92
N ARG A 361 -1.86 -39.79 -18.92
CA ARG A 361 -1.32 -38.85 -19.92
C ARG A 361 0.18 -38.67 -19.75
N LEU A 362 0.67 -38.49 -18.53
CA LEU A 362 2.11 -38.35 -18.26
C LEU A 362 2.89 -39.62 -18.67
N TYR A 363 2.35 -40.80 -18.34
CA TYR A 363 2.90 -42.09 -18.76
C TYR A 363 2.94 -42.21 -20.28
N SER A 364 1.82 -41.89 -20.96
CA SER A 364 1.74 -41.95 -22.43
C SER A 364 2.74 -41.00 -23.10
N LEU A 365 2.95 -39.82 -22.53
CA LEU A 365 3.89 -38.83 -23.04
C LEU A 365 5.34 -39.31 -22.86
N ALA A 366 5.69 -39.80 -21.67
CA ALA A 366 7.02 -40.37 -21.40
C ALA A 366 7.30 -41.61 -22.26
N PHE A 367 6.30 -42.48 -22.44
CA PHE A 367 6.37 -43.65 -23.31
C PHE A 367 6.58 -43.25 -24.77
N TRP A 368 5.82 -42.26 -25.26
CA TRP A 368 5.95 -41.76 -26.63
C TRP A 368 7.34 -41.18 -26.91
N VAL A 369 7.89 -40.37 -25.98
CA VAL A 369 9.25 -39.83 -26.10
C VAL A 369 10.30 -40.94 -26.09
N SER A 370 10.11 -41.99 -25.29
CA SER A 370 11.05 -43.09 -25.14
C SER A 370 11.09 -44.05 -26.34
N TYR A 371 9.92 -44.55 -26.77
CA TYR A 371 9.84 -45.69 -27.70
C TYR A 371 9.35 -45.34 -29.11
N ASN A 372 8.58 -44.25 -29.27
CA ASN A 372 7.93 -43.91 -30.54
C ASN A 372 8.62 -42.77 -31.31
N HIS A 373 9.78 -42.31 -30.83
CA HIS A 373 10.62 -41.27 -31.45
C HIS A 373 9.87 -39.96 -31.80
N PRO A 374 10.00 -38.89 -30.99
CA PRO A 374 9.24 -37.66 -31.22
C PRO A 374 9.58 -37.03 -32.59
N ALA A 375 8.53 -36.68 -33.34
CA ALA A 375 8.61 -36.01 -34.65
C ALA A 375 9.49 -36.73 -35.71
N GLY A 376 9.65 -38.06 -35.61
CA GLY A 376 10.46 -38.84 -36.54
C GLY A 376 11.98 -38.73 -36.33
N PHE A 377 12.42 -38.02 -35.27
CA PHE A 377 13.83 -38.00 -34.87
C PHE A 377 14.20 -39.31 -34.19
N LYS A 378 15.01 -40.13 -34.86
CA LYS A 378 15.54 -41.37 -34.30
C LYS A 378 16.48 -41.06 -33.13
N LEU A 379 15.95 -41.16 -31.92
CA LEU A 379 16.70 -41.07 -30.69
C LEU A 379 17.57 -42.32 -30.48
N ASN A 380 18.53 -42.23 -29.58
CA ASN A 380 19.34 -43.38 -29.19
C ASN A 380 18.45 -44.36 -28.41
N ASN A 381 18.28 -45.58 -28.94
CA ASN A 381 17.36 -46.55 -28.35
C ASN A 381 17.79 -47.00 -26.95
N GLU A 382 19.08 -47.24 -26.71
CA GLU A 382 19.57 -47.72 -25.41
C GLU A 382 19.34 -46.69 -24.31
N LEU A 383 19.75 -45.43 -24.55
CA LEU A 383 19.55 -44.35 -23.59
C LEU A 383 18.06 -43.99 -23.46
N GLY A 384 17.33 -44.01 -24.58
CA GLY A 384 15.88 -43.79 -24.61
C GLY A 384 15.15 -44.77 -23.70
N ASN A 385 15.38 -46.07 -23.92
CA ASN A 385 14.80 -47.16 -23.11
C ASN A 385 15.19 -47.03 -21.64
N PHE A 386 16.47 -46.81 -21.32
CA PHE A 386 16.91 -46.66 -19.93
C PHE A 386 16.20 -45.51 -19.20
N MET A 387 16.14 -44.33 -19.84
CA MET A 387 15.47 -43.16 -19.26
C MET A 387 13.95 -43.38 -19.19
N GLY A 388 13.37 -43.97 -20.23
CA GLY A 388 11.96 -44.35 -20.29
C GLY A 388 11.57 -45.27 -19.15
N ASP A 389 12.26 -46.41 -18.98
CA ASP A 389 12.01 -47.37 -17.91
C ASP A 389 12.10 -46.71 -16.53
N LEU A 390 13.13 -45.88 -16.30
CA LEU A 390 13.31 -45.15 -15.04
C LEU A 390 12.13 -44.20 -14.75
N TYR A 391 11.72 -43.40 -15.75
CA TYR A 391 10.64 -42.43 -15.57
C TYR A 391 9.28 -43.12 -15.44
N LEU A 392 9.00 -44.12 -16.27
CA LEU A 392 7.75 -44.89 -16.22
C LEU A 392 7.62 -45.65 -14.90
N TRP A 393 8.70 -46.27 -14.41
CA TRP A 393 8.73 -46.89 -13.09
C TRP A 393 8.48 -45.87 -11.97
N THR A 394 9.07 -44.68 -12.06
CA THR A 394 8.86 -43.65 -11.04
C THR A 394 7.44 -43.08 -11.07
N ILE A 395 6.83 -42.93 -12.26
CA ILE A 395 5.43 -42.50 -12.43
C ILE A 395 4.48 -43.54 -11.84
N THR A 396 4.69 -44.83 -12.10
CA THR A 396 3.86 -45.91 -11.54
C THR A 396 3.99 -45.98 -10.02
N PHE A 397 5.22 -45.85 -9.50
CA PHE A 397 5.48 -45.79 -8.07
C PHE A 397 4.81 -44.58 -7.40
N TRP A 398 4.90 -43.38 -7.99
CA TRP A 398 4.26 -42.19 -7.43
C TRP A 398 2.73 -42.29 -7.45
N ASN A 399 2.15 -42.84 -8.52
CA ASN A 399 0.72 -43.11 -8.60
C ASN A 399 0.26 -44.11 -7.52
N PHE A 400 1.07 -45.14 -7.25
CA PHE A 400 0.81 -46.07 -6.15
C PHE A 400 0.77 -45.33 -4.80
N ILE A 401 1.76 -44.47 -4.51
CA ILE A 401 1.76 -43.64 -3.29
C ILE A 401 0.52 -42.76 -3.20
N LEU A 402 0.20 -42.01 -4.26
CA LEU A 402 -0.96 -41.12 -4.27
C LEU A 402 -2.26 -41.88 -4.05
N LYS A 403 -2.47 -43.02 -4.72
CA LYS A 403 -3.67 -43.85 -4.51
C LYS A 403 -3.81 -44.30 -3.06
N HIS A 404 -2.72 -44.73 -2.42
CA HIS A 404 -2.74 -45.11 -1.01
C HIS A 404 -3.04 -43.94 -0.08
N ILE A 405 -2.46 -42.76 -0.32
CA ILE A 405 -2.78 -41.54 0.43
C ILE A 405 -4.26 -41.19 0.29
N PHE A 406 -4.81 -41.21 -0.93
CA PHE A 406 -6.21 -40.86 -1.17
C PHE A 406 -7.18 -41.89 -0.58
N GLN A 407 -6.85 -43.19 -0.63
CA GLN A 407 -7.61 -44.22 0.07
C GLN A 407 -7.59 -44.01 1.59
N TRP A 408 -6.43 -43.63 2.15
CA TRP A 408 -6.31 -43.30 3.56
C TRP A 408 -7.10 -42.05 3.94
N VAL A 409 -7.10 -41.02 3.10
CA VAL A 409 -7.91 -39.80 3.26
C VAL A 409 -9.42 -40.12 3.20
N ALA A 410 -9.83 -41.08 2.37
CA ALA A 410 -11.22 -41.53 2.27
C ALA A 410 -11.68 -42.34 3.50
N TRP A 411 -10.77 -42.76 4.38
CA TRP A 411 -11.13 -43.42 5.62
C TRP A 411 -11.94 -42.47 6.51
N ARG A 412 -13.11 -42.91 6.97
CA ARG A 412 -14.11 -42.05 7.62
C ARG A 412 -13.58 -41.13 8.71
N PRO A 413 -12.81 -41.58 9.72
CA PRO A 413 -12.34 -40.67 10.78
C PRO A 413 -11.37 -39.61 10.25
N VAL A 414 -10.49 -39.96 9.30
CA VAL A 414 -9.56 -39.01 8.67
C VAL A 414 -10.33 -37.99 7.83
N SER A 415 -11.33 -38.43 7.07
CA SER A 415 -12.16 -37.53 6.26
C SER A 415 -12.90 -36.48 7.10
N ILE A 416 -13.36 -36.84 8.31
CA ILE A 416 -14.02 -35.91 9.25
C ILE A 416 -13.02 -34.89 9.78
N ILE A 417 -11.82 -35.32 10.16
CA ILE A 417 -10.74 -34.43 10.62
C ILE A 417 -10.36 -33.46 9.50
N LEU A 418 -10.16 -33.96 8.28
CA LEU A 418 -9.81 -33.14 7.13
C LEU A 418 -10.90 -32.11 6.80
N LEU A 419 -12.17 -32.50 6.89
CA LEU A 419 -13.29 -31.57 6.73
C LEU A 419 -13.29 -30.49 7.83
N GLY A 420 -12.92 -30.86 9.06
CA GLY A 420 -12.69 -29.94 10.16
C GLY A 420 -11.58 -28.93 9.86
N VAL A 421 -10.44 -29.40 9.36
CA VAL A 421 -9.31 -28.54 8.94
C VAL A 421 -9.72 -27.62 7.79
N LEU A 422 -10.39 -28.16 6.78
CA LEU A 422 -10.91 -27.38 5.65
C LEU A 422 -11.85 -26.26 6.13
N ARG A 423 -12.75 -26.58 7.08
CA ARG A 423 -13.63 -25.60 7.70
C ARG A 423 -12.84 -24.50 8.40
N MET A 424 -11.81 -24.86 9.18
CA MET A 424 -10.96 -23.88 9.87
C MET A 424 -10.23 -22.96 8.89
N LEU A 425 -9.66 -23.50 7.80
CA LEU A 425 -9.02 -22.69 6.75
C LEU A 425 -10.01 -21.71 6.11
N CYS A 426 -11.22 -22.17 5.80
CA CYS A 426 -12.25 -21.32 5.20
C CYS A 426 -12.80 -20.25 6.14
N ILE A 427 -12.81 -20.51 7.46
CA ILE A 427 -13.16 -19.49 8.47
C ILE A 427 -12.09 -18.39 8.52
N LEU A 428 -10.82 -18.74 8.32
CA LEU A 428 -9.72 -17.77 8.27
C LEU A 428 -9.71 -16.94 6.97
N GLY A 429 -10.21 -17.50 5.86
CA GLY A 429 -10.37 -16.80 4.59
C GLY A 429 -10.31 -17.71 3.36
N MET A 430 -10.73 -17.20 2.20
CA MET A 430 -10.54 -17.88 0.91
C MET A 430 -9.05 -17.96 0.54
N SER A 431 -8.25 -16.96 0.92
CA SER A 431 -6.81 -16.94 0.64
C SER A 431 -6.09 -18.14 1.28
N PHE A 432 -6.45 -18.54 2.50
CA PHE A 432 -5.94 -19.74 3.16
C PHE A 432 -6.29 -21.04 2.42
N LEU A 433 -7.52 -21.13 1.88
CA LEU A 433 -7.94 -22.26 1.06
C LEU A 433 -7.08 -22.37 -0.21
N ILE A 434 -6.88 -21.25 -0.91
CA ILE A 434 -6.06 -21.21 -2.14
C ILE A 434 -4.60 -21.58 -1.80
N CYS A 435 -4.04 -21.11 -0.69
CA CYS A 435 -2.71 -21.51 -0.23
C CYS A 435 -2.59 -23.01 0.06
N ALA A 436 -3.60 -23.63 0.68
CA ALA A 436 -3.63 -25.07 0.94
C ALA A 436 -3.74 -25.89 -0.36
N VAL A 437 -4.52 -25.40 -1.34
CA VAL A 437 -4.59 -26.00 -2.68
C VAL A 437 -3.23 -25.92 -3.36
N MET A 438 -2.54 -24.78 -3.31
CA MET A 438 -1.20 -24.63 -3.91
C MET A 438 -0.16 -25.57 -3.27
N ASP A 439 -0.17 -25.72 -1.95
CA ASP A 439 0.71 -26.68 -1.25
C ASP A 439 0.40 -28.14 -1.66
N THR A 440 -0.89 -28.47 -1.85
CA THR A 440 -1.33 -29.78 -2.34
C THR A 440 -0.90 -30.03 -3.79
N VAL A 441 -0.99 -29.03 -4.67
CA VAL A 441 -0.49 -29.12 -6.04
C VAL A 441 1.01 -29.37 -6.05
N LYS A 442 1.80 -28.59 -5.28
CA LYS A 442 3.25 -28.79 -5.17
C LYS A 442 3.62 -30.19 -4.69
N PHE A 443 2.89 -30.72 -3.70
CA PHE A 443 3.08 -32.07 -3.21
C PHE A 443 2.75 -33.12 -4.27
N THR A 444 1.54 -33.08 -4.85
CA THR A 444 1.08 -34.08 -5.83
C THR A 444 1.95 -34.12 -7.09
N THR A 445 2.49 -32.98 -7.52
CA THR A 445 3.36 -32.89 -8.71
C THR A 445 4.86 -32.95 -8.39
N PHE A 446 5.26 -33.34 -7.18
CA PHE A 446 6.66 -33.35 -6.75
C PHE A 446 7.57 -34.18 -7.66
N HIS A 447 7.11 -35.37 -8.08
CA HIS A 447 7.83 -36.24 -9.00
C HIS A 447 8.18 -35.55 -10.34
N ILE A 448 7.30 -34.70 -10.88
CA ILE A 448 7.56 -33.93 -12.11
C ILE A 448 8.67 -32.91 -11.90
N TYR A 449 8.69 -32.23 -10.74
CA TYR A 449 9.80 -31.34 -10.38
C TYR A 449 11.13 -32.09 -10.27
N CYS A 450 11.13 -33.29 -9.67
CA CYS A 450 12.31 -34.14 -9.61
C CYS A 450 12.80 -34.54 -11.01
N PHE A 451 11.90 -34.96 -11.91
CA PHE A 451 12.26 -35.29 -13.29
C PHE A 451 12.84 -34.11 -14.06
N TYR A 452 12.21 -32.94 -13.92
CA TYR A 452 12.72 -31.70 -14.49
C TYR A 452 14.13 -31.38 -13.94
N TYR A 453 14.32 -31.40 -12.63
CA TYR A 453 15.61 -31.08 -12.01
C TYR A 453 16.71 -32.05 -12.45
N CYS A 454 16.43 -33.36 -12.44
CA CYS A 454 17.38 -34.39 -12.87
C CYS A 454 17.73 -34.26 -14.35
N SER A 455 16.72 -34.15 -15.24
CA SER A 455 16.96 -34.01 -16.68
C SER A 455 17.69 -32.72 -17.03
N ALA A 456 17.37 -31.60 -16.37
CA ALA A 456 18.09 -30.33 -16.52
C ALA A 456 19.56 -30.46 -16.13
N LYS A 457 19.85 -31.14 -15.01
CA LYS A 457 21.24 -31.38 -14.57
C LYS A 457 22.01 -32.28 -15.53
N ILE A 458 21.40 -33.36 -16.01
CA ILE A 458 22.02 -34.27 -17.01
C ILE A 458 22.33 -33.49 -18.29
N TYR A 459 21.34 -32.74 -18.81
CA TYR A 459 21.51 -31.91 -20.01
C TYR A 459 22.62 -30.86 -19.83
N SER A 460 22.60 -30.10 -18.73
CA SER A 460 23.62 -29.08 -18.43
C SER A 460 25.02 -29.69 -18.33
N LYS A 461 25.16 -30.86 -17.70
CA LYS A 461 26.45 -31.58 -17.63
C LYS A 461 26.88 -32.10 -18.99
N GLN A 462 25.96 -32.60 -19.81
CA GLN A 462 26.28 -33.06 -21.16
C GLN A 462 26.77 -31.91 -22.05
N ILE A 463 26.12 -30.75 -22.01
CA ILE A 463 26.58 -29.54 -22.72
C ILE A 463 27.98 -29.14 -22.24
N ALA A 464 28.25 -29.15 -20.93
CA ALA A 464 29.58 -28.84 -20.40
C ALA A 464 30.66 -29.83 -20.87
N VAL A 465 30.33 -31.13 -20.95
CA VAL A 465 31.22 -32.16 -21.49
C VAL A 465 31.51 -31.93 -22.97
N ILE A 466 30.48 -31.66 -23.77
CA ILE A 466 30.63 -31.37 -25.21
C ILE A 466 31.49 -30.11 -25.41
N GLN A 467 31.27 -29.06 -24.63
CA GLN A 467 32.08 -27.84 -24.69
C GLN A 467 33.55 -28.09 -24.33
N SER A 468 33.81 -28.90 -23.29
CA SER A 468 35.16 -29.28 -22.87
C SER A 468 35.88 -30.11 -23.95
N LEU A 469 35.19 -31.11 -24.52
CA LEU A 469 35.73 -31.94 -25.60
C LEU A 469 35.94 -31.15 -26.90
N PHE A 470 35.07 -30.18 -27.19
CA PHE A 470 35.27 -29.29 -28.34
C PHE A 470 36.50 -28.41 -28.18
N GLN A 471 36.81 -27.95 -26.95
CA GLN A 471 38.06 -27.25 -26.66
C GLN A 471 39.27 -28.16 -26.85
N LEU A 472 39.16 -29.44 -26.48
CA LEU A 472 40.23 -30.43 -26.70
C LEU A 472 40.58 -30.57 -28.19
N PHE A 473 39.60 -30.59 -29.11
CA PHE A 473 39.91 -30.57 -30.57
C PHE A 473 40.60 -29.31 -31.04
N ARG A 474 40.38 -28.19 -30.36
CA ARG A 474 41.04 -26.92 -30.67
C ARG A 474 42.44 -26.83 -30.05
N GLY A 475 42.94 -27.88 -29.39
CA GLY A 475 44.20 -27.88 -28.65
C GLY A 475 44.17 -26.98 -27.41
N LYS A 476 42.98 -26.75 -26.84
CA LYS A 476 42.74 -25.83 -25.72
C LYS A 476 42.21 -26.57 -24.50
N LYS A 477 42.62 -26.14 -23.31
CA LYS A 477 42.18 -26.71 -22.03
C LYS A 477 41.76 -25.61 -21.08
N TYR A 478 40.61 -25.77 -20.42
CA TYR A 478 40.22 -24.88 -19.35
C TYR A 478 41.05 -25.15 -18.08
N ASN A 479 41.78 -24.14 -17.62
CA ASN A 479 42.58 -24.19 -16.41
C ASN A 479 41.76 -23.72 -15.21
N VAL A 480 41.38 -24.65 -14.34
CA VAL A 480 40.56 -24.37 -13.15
C VAL A 480 41.25 -23.41 -12.18
N LEU A 481 42.58 -23.48 -12.06
CA LEU A 481 43.36 -22.65 -11.13
C LEU A 481 43.43 -21.18 -11.58
N ARG A 482 43.51 -20.94 -12.89
CA ARG A 482 43.63 -19.60 -13.49
C ARG A 482 42.33 -19.07 -14.10
N LYS A 483 41.24 -19.83 -14.03
CA LYS A 483 39.90 -19.53 -14.61
C LYS A 483 39.96 -19.02 -16.06
N ARG A 484 40.85 -19.59 -16.88
CA ARG A 484 41.05 -19.21 -18.29
C ARG A 484 41.31 -20.42 -19.18
N ILE A 485 41.19 -20.23 -20.49
CA ILE A 485 41.50 -21.26 -21.49
C ILE A 485 42.97 -21.14 -21.86
N ASP A 486 43.77 -22.16 -21.54
CA ASP A 486 45.18 -22.25 -21.90
C ASP A 486 45.35 -23.15 -23.15
N HIS A 487 46.42 -22.90 -23.90
CA HIS A 487 46.88 -23.86 -24.91
C HIS A 487 47.49 -25.08 -24.22
N ILE A 488 47.31 -26.26 -24.80
CA ILE A 488 47.92 -27.49 -24.29
C ILE A 488 49.39 -27.51 -24.73
N ASP A 489 50.31 -27.67 -23.78
CA ASP A 489 51.74 -27.84 -24.10
C ASP A 489 51.97 -29.24 -24.70
N MET A 490 52.13 -29.28 -26.03
CA MET A 490 52.27 -30.48 -26.85
C MET A 490 53.76 -30.88 -27.01
N HIS A 491 54.38 -31.46 -25.99
CA HIS A 491 55.79 -31.91 -26.04
C HIS A 491 55.96 -33.42 -25.80
N GLY A 492 55.06 -34.26 -26.32
CA GLY A 492 55.17 -35.71 -26.19
C GLY A 492 54.33 -36.49 -27.20
N ASP A 493 54.92 -36.77 -28.36
CA ASP A 493 54.30 -37.22 -29.62
C ASP A 493 53.40 -38.47 -29.60
N ARG A 494 53.36 -39.25 -28.50
CA ARG A 494 52.52 -40.48 -28.42
C ARG A 494 51.25 -40.30 -27.59
N PHE A 495 51.30 -39.58 -26.47
CA PHE A 495 50.12 -39.37 -25.63
C PHE A 495 49.14 -38.35 -26.22
N GLU A 496 49.57 -37.57 -27.22
CA GLU A 496 48.77 -36.55 -27.90
C GLU A 496 47.71 -37.14 -28.82
N ILE A 497 48.12 -38.08 -29.69
CA ILE A 497 47.24 -38.72 -30.68
C ILE A 497 46.17 -39.56 -29.96
N ASP A 498 46.55 -40.33 -28.95
CA ASP A 498 45.63 -41.17 -28.18
C ASP A 498 44.58 -40.34 -27.42
N ARG A 499 44.99 -39.20 -26.84
CA ARG A 499 44.08 -38.27 -26.14
C ARG A 499 43.11 -37.59 -27.10
N LEU A 500 43.59 -37.17 -28.27
CA LEU A 500 42.74 -36.57 -29.29
C LEU A 500 41.73 -37.60 -29.83
N LEU A 501 42.19 -38.83 -30.13
CA LEU A 501 41.35 -39.92 -30.61
C LEU A 501 40.27 -40.28 -29.58
N LEU A 502 40.64 -40.50 -28.32
CA LEU A 502 39.67 -40.77 -27.25
C LEU A 502 38.68 -39.62 -27.08
N GLY A 503 39.18 -38.37 -27.14
CA GLY A 503 38.34 -37.17 -27.13
C GLY A 503 37.34 -37.13 -28.28
N THR A 504 37.77 -37.48 -29.50
CA THR A 504 36.89 -37.54 -30.69
C THR A 504 35.79 -38.57 -30.53
N LEU A 505 36.11 -39.77 -30.03
CA LEU A 505 35.13 -40.82 -29.79
C LEU A 505 34.09 -40.38 -28.76
N LEU A 506 34.55 -39.90 -27.60
CA LEU A 506 33.65 -39.44 -26.53
C LEU A 506 32.78 -38.27 -26.97
N PHE A 507 33.31 -37.37 -27.79
CA PHE A 507 32.54 -36.24 -28.33
C PHE A 507 31.45 -36.69 -29.30
N MET A 508 31.80 -37.57 -30.24
CA MET A 508 30.83 -38.12 -31.18
C MET A 508 29.71 -38.86 -30.45
N MET A 509 30.07 -39.66 -29.43
CA MET A 509 29.10 -40.33 -28.56
C MET A 509 28.22 -39.32 -27.82
N ALA A 510 28.81 -38.29 -27.19
CA ALA A 510 28.06 -37.28 -26.45
C ALA A 510 27.11 -36.47 -27.35
N ILE A 511 27.51 -36.14 -28.58
CA ILE A 511 26.66 -35.46 -29.57
C ILE A 511 25.51 -36.35 -30.01
N PHE A 512 25.75 -37.64 -30.31
CA PHE A 512 24.68 -38.53 -30.74
C PHE A 512 23.69 -38.87 -29.62
N LEU A 513 24.10 -38.80 -28.36
CA LEU A 513 23.20 -38.95 -27.21
C LEU A 513 22.42 -37.65 -26.89
N LEU A 514 22.90 -36.49 -27.34
CA LEU A 514 22.34 -35.18 -26.97
C LEU A 514 20.86 -35.01 -27.36
N PRO A 515 20.40 -35.39 -28.57
CA PRO A 515 18.99 -35.28 -28.94
C PRO A 515 18.07 -36.03 -27.98
N THR A 516 18.50 -37.20 -27.49
CA THR A 516 17.73 -38.04 -26.57
C THR A 516 17.58 -37.36 -25.22
N VAL A 517 18.68 -36.87 -24.63
CA VAL A 517 18.64 -36.13 -23.36
C VAL A 517 17.84 -34.84 -23.50
N PHE A 518 18.01 -34.13 -24.61
CA PHE A 518 17.28 -32.89 -24.88
C PHE A 518 15.77 -33.12 -24.99
N ALA A 519 15.31 -34.21 -25.63
CA ALA A 519 13.88 -34.52 -25.74
C ALA A 519 13.22 -34.72 -24.36
N PHE A 520 13.84 -35.50 -23.47
CA PHE A 520 13.35 -35.67 -22.09
C PHE A 520 13.40 -34.36 -21.29
N TYR A 521 14.50 -33.61 -21.40
CA TYR A 521 14.63 -32.31 -20.75
C TYR A 521 13.52 -31.34 -21.21
N LEU A 522 13.29 -31.23 -22.51
CA LEU A 522 12.27 -30.35 -23.09
C LEU A 522 10.87 -30.72 -22.58
N MET A 523 10.53 -32.01 -22.59
CA MET A 523 9.24 -32.50 -22.10
C MET A 523 8.98 -32.09 -20.65
N PHE A 524 9.92 -32.37 -19.74
CA PHE A 524 9.76 -32.04 -18.33
C PHE A 524 9.89 -30.54 -18.04
N PHE A 525 10.68 -29.81 -18.82
CA PHE A 525 10.77 -28.36 -18.74
C PHE A 525 9.41 -27.71 -19.05
N VAL A 526 8.75 -28.12 -20.15
CA VAL A 526 7.43 -27.60 -20.52
C VAL A 526 6.40 -27.94 -19.44
N LEU A 527 6.36 -29.18 -18.95
CA LEU A 527 5.47 -29.58 -17.86
C LEU A 527 5.71 -28.75 -16.59
N HIS A 528 6.97 -28.55 -16.21
CA HIS A 528 7.33 -27.74 -15.05
C HIS A 528 6.87 -26.28 -15.20
N VAL A 529 7.09 -25.66 -16.35
CA VAL A 529 6.67 -24.28 -16.63
C VAL A 529 5.14 -24.16 -16.58
N VAL A 530 4.40 -25.11 -17.15
CA VAL A 530 2.92 -25.14 -17.09
C VAL A 530 2.44 -25.23 -15.65
N LEU A 531 2.94 -26.20 -14.87
CA LEU A 531 2.55 -26.35 -13.47
C LEU A 531 2.86 -25.11 -12.64
N GLN A 532 4.06 -24.55 -12.83
CA GLN A 532 4.47 -23.36 -12.12
C GLN A 532 3.61 -22.14 -12.52
N SER A 533 3.19 -22.02 -13.78
CA SER A 533 2.28 -20.96 -14.23
C SER A 533 0.91 -21.04 -13.54
N ILE A 534 0.38 -22.25 -13.31
CA ILE A 534 -0.87 -22.45 -12.58
C ILE A 534 -0.72 -21.98 -11.13
N VAL A 535 0.37 -22.38 -10.46
CA VAL A 535 0.65 -21.92 -9.09
C VAL A 535 0.82 -20.40 -9.04
N PHE A 536 1.47 -19.80 -10.03
CA PHE A 536 1.60 -18.33 -10.11
C PHE A 536 0.27 -17.61 -10.24
N LEU A 537 -0.65 -18.13 -11.06
CA LEU A 537 -1.99 -17.56 -11.20
C LEU A 537 -2.74 -17.59 -9.87
N MET A 538 -2.64 -18.71 -9.13
CA MET A 538 -3.20 -18.82 -7.79
C MET A 538 -2.55 -17.84 -6.80
N GLU A 539 -1.22 -17.71 -6.80
CA GLU A 539 -0.51 -16.73 -5.96
C GLU A 539 -0.94 -15.28 -6.28
N TRP A 540 -1.16 -14.96 -7.56
CA TRP A 540 -1.70 -13.65 -7.94
C TRP A 540 -3.09 -13.43 -7.37
N THR A 541 -3.99 -14.42 -7.42
CA THR A 541 -5.33 -14.29 -6.81
C THR A 541 -5.25 -14.02 -5.31
N VAL A 542 -4.29 -14.63 -4.60
CA VAL A 542 -4.04 -14.35 -3.17
C VAL A 542 -3.53 -12.92 -2.97
N ILE A 543 -2.58 -12.45 -3.80
CA ILE A 543 -2.09 -11.06 -3.74
C ILE A 543 -3.24 -10.06 -3.98
N PHE A 544 -4.14 -10.35 -4.92
CA PHE A 544 -5.33 -9.53 -5.15
C PHE A 544 -6.26 -9.56 -3.94
N ALA A 545 -6.49 -10.70 -3.30
CA ALA A 545 -7.32 -10.78 -2.10
C ALA A 545 -6.74 -9.98 -0.92
N ASP A 546 -5.41 -9.94 -0.78
CA ASP A 546 -4.75 -9.40 0.42
C ASP A 546 -4.32 -7.94 0.33
N PHE A 547 -4.02 -7.43 -0.86
CA PHE A 547 -3.35 -6.13 -1.03
C PHE A 547 -4.11 -5.15 -1.92
N PHE A 548 -5.24 -5.55 -2.51
CA PHE A 548 -6.00 -4.69 -3.42
C PHE A 548 -6.51 -3.42 -2.70
N PRO A 549 -6.35 -2.21 -3.29
CA PRO A 549 -6.74 -0.96 -2.64
C PRO A 549 -8.27 -0.71 -2.65
N LEU A 550 -9.06 -1.70 -2.22
CA LEU A 550 -10.52 -1.70 -2.28
C LEU A 550 -11.13 -0.52 -1.54
N PHE A 551 -10.69 -0.28 -0.29
CA PHE A 551 -11.22 0.80 0.53
C PHE A 551 -10.84 2.17 -0.03
N VAL A 552 -9.65 2.29 -0.61
CA VAL A 552 -9.19 3.51 -1.28
C VAL A 552 -10.09 3.82 -2.48
N LEU A 553 -10.41 2.82 -3.28
CA LEU A 553 -11.33 2.98 -4.42
C LEU A 553 -12.73 3.36 -3.96
N LEU A 554 -13.23 2.73 -2.89
CA LEU A 554 -14.52 3.06 -2.29
C LEU A 554 -14.55 4.51 -1.78
N LEU A 555 -13.49 4.97 -1.11
CA LEU A 555 -13.37 6.37 -0.69
C LEU A 555 -13.35 7.31 -1.89
N LYS A 556 -12.59 6.98 -2.93
CA LYS A 556 -12.50 7.78 -4.16
C LYS A 556 -13.86 7.90 -4.86
N TRP A 557 -14.60 6.81 -4.93
CA TRP A 557 -15.94 6.78 -5.51
C TRP A 557 -16.95 7.58 -4.68
N LYS A 558 -16.91 7.45 -3.34
CA LYS A 558 -17.85 8.13 -2.44
C LYS A 558 -17.58 9.64 -2.31
N ASN A 559 -16.32 10.02 -2.15
CA ASN A 559 -15.88 11.41 -2.06
C ASN A 559 -14.37 11.49 -2.31
N SER A 560 -13.99 11.96 -3.50
CA SER A 560 -12.59 12.08 -3.93
C SER A 560 -11.77 13.03 -3.05
N SER A 561 -12.39 14.01 -2.41
CA SER A 561 -11.73 14.99 -1.51
C SER A 561 -11.21 14.37 -0.21
N ARG A 562 -11.48 13.08 0.05
CA ARG A 562 -10.92 12.33 1.18
C ARG A 562 -9.49 11.84 0.92
N LEU A 563 -9.05 11.84 -0.34
CA LEU A 563 -7.75 11.34 -0.77
C LEU A 563 -6.91 12.49 -1.32
N GLN A 564 -6.09 13.10 -0.47
CA GLN A 564 -5.29 14.27 -0.83
C GLN A 564 -4.20 13.94 -1.86
N GLY A 565 -4.25 14.54 -3.04
CA GLY A 565 -3.17 14.54 -4.04
C GLY A 565 -2.47 15.91 -4.18
N GLY A 566 -3.00 16.96 -3.54
CA GLY A 566 -2.47 18.31 -3.56
C GLY A 566 -3.57 19.37 -3.50
N ILE A 567 -3.21 20.62 -3.78
CA ILE A 567 -4.14 21.76 -3.81
C ILE A 567 -4.12 22.36 -5.22
N THR A 568 -5.29 22.76 -5.71
CA THR A 568 -5.45 23.46 -6.99
C THR A 568 -6.04 24.84 -6.77
N PHE A 569 -5.51 25.82 -7.51
CA PHE A 569 -5.99 27.19 -7.53
C PHE A 569 -6.71 27.41 -8.85
N LYS A 570 -7.94 27.92 -8.79
CA LYS A 570 -8.67 28.38 -9.97
C LYS A 570 -8.80 29.88 -9.89
N PHE A 571 -8.28 30.57 -10.90
CA PHE A 571 -8.52 31.99 -11.06
C PHE A 571 -10.01 32.23 -11.37
N ILE A 572 -10.62 33.20 -10.70
CA ILE A 572 -12.02 33.57 -10.92
C ILE A 572 -12.08 34.88 -11.70
N ASP A 573 -11.53 35.95 -11.13
CA ASP A 573 -11.62 37.30 -11.68
C ASP A 573 -10.61 38.23 -10.97
N THR A 574 -10.38 39.43 -11.52
CA THR A 574 -9.64 40.51 -10.86
C THR A 574 -10.40 41.81 -10.98
N VAL A 575 -10.74 42.40 -9.84
CA VAL A 575 -11.41 43.70 -9.77
C VAL A 575 -10.50 44.67 -9.02
N ARG A 576 -10.18 45.82 -9.62
CA ARG A 576 -9.21 46.80 -9.07
C ARG A 576 -7.86 46.15 -8.76
N ARG A 577 -7.42 46.18 -7.49
CA ARG A 577 -6.20 45.54 -6.96
C ARG A 577 -6.50 44.27 -6.16
N THR A 578 -7.72 43.74 -6.28
CA THR A 578 -8.14 42.49 -5.63
C THR A 578 -8.27 41.35 -6.64
N THR A 579 -7.47 40.30 -6.45
CA THR A 579 -7.50 39.07 -7.26
C THR A 579 -8.33 38.00 -6.55
N TYR A 580 -9.27 37.38 -7.26
CA TYR A 580 -10.12 36.32 -6.70
C TYR A 580 -9.64 34.96 -7.14
N LEU A 581 -9.31 34.10 -6.17
CA LEU A 581 -8.87 32.73 -6.39
C LEU A 581 -9.80 31.76 -5.66
N SER A 582 -10.01 30.57 -6.20
CA SER A 582 -10.64 29.46 -5.48
C SER A 582 -9.61 28.36 -5.22
N VAL A 583 -9.51 27.96 -3.97
CA VAL A 583 -8.74 26.82 -3.51
C VAL A 583 -9.64 25.59 -3.41
N ALA A 584 -9.24 24.54 -4.11
CA ALA A 584 -9.89 23.24 -4.05
C ALA A 584 -8.85 22.13 -3.87
N ASN A 585 -9.27 21.07 -3.19
CA ASN A 585 -8.47 19.87 -3.03
C ASN A 585 -8.39 19.11 -4.36
N GLN A 586 -7.17 18.71 -4.74
CA GLN A 586 -6.93 17.81 -5.86
C GLN A 586 -6.82 16.38 -5.33
N SER A 587 -7.72 15.50 -5.77
CA SER A 587 -7.69 14.10 -5.36
C SER A 587 -6.59 13.30 -6.07
N LEU A 588 -6.06 12.27 -5.41
CA LEU A 588 -5.16 11.26 -6.03
C LEU A 588 -5.74 10.68 -7.32
N SER A 589 -4.91 10.53 -8.35
CA SER A 589 -5.28 9.87 -9.62
C SER A 589 -5.36 8.34 -9.47
N TYR A 590 -6.04 7.66 -10.39
CA TYR A 590 -6.10 6.19 -10.34
C TYR A 590 -4.73 5.56 -10.61
N GLN A 591 -3.92 6.19 -11.46
CA GLN A 591 -2.56 5.74 -11.74
C GLN A 591 -1.70 5.78 -10.47
N GLU A 592 -1.74 6.86 -9.70
CA GLU A 592 -0.98 6.97 -8.44
C GLU A 592 -1.42 5.93 -7.40
N ILE A 593 -2.72 5.60 -7.34
CA ILE A 593 -3.25 4.56 -6.45
C ILE A 593 -2.75 3.17 -6.87
N PHE A 594 -2.85 2.82 -8.16
CA PHE A 594 -2.50 1.48 -8.63
C PHE A 594 -1.01 1.27 -8.91
N GLN A 595 -0.21 2.32 -9.04
CA GLN A 595 1.22 2.21 -9.32
C GLN A 595 1.93 1.32 -8.29
N ARG A 596 1.65 1.52 -7.00
CA ARG A 596 2.27 0.75 -5.91
C ARG A 596 1.79 -0.69 -5.87
N PHE A 597 0.51 -0.92 -6.15
CA PHE A 597 -0.04 -2.26 -6.27
C PHE A 597 0.58 -3.02 -7.46
N GLY A 598 0.75 -2.36 -8.60
CA GLY A 598 1.43 -2.94 -9.77
C GLY A 598 2.90 -3.27 -9.51
N GLU A 599 3.61 -2.41 -8.77
CA GLU A 599 4.98 -2.70 -8.30
C GLU A 599 5.01 -3.94 -7.40
N LEU A 600 4.08 -4.07 -6.45
CA LEU A 600 3.96 -5.25 -5.58
C LEU A 600 3.80 -6.53 -6.40
N VAL A 601 2.83 -6.58 -7.33
CA VAL A 601 2.57 -7.77 -8.17
C VAL A 601 3.80 -8.14 -9.01
N ARG A 602 4.51 -7.14 -9.54
CA ARG A 602 5.67 -7.36 -10.41
C ARG A 602 6.90 -7.85 -9.64
N TYR A 603 7.12 -7.36 -8.42
CA TYR A 603 8.37 -7.59 -7.71
C TYR A 603 8.27 -8.61 -6.58
N SER A 604 7.06 -8.94 -6.09
CA SER A 604 6.90 -9.92 -5.00
C SER A 604 7.52 -11.27 -5.36
N LYS A 605 7.40 -11.70 -6.63
CA LYS A 605 8.02 -12.92 -7.12
C LYS A 605 8.41 -12.75 -8.57
N HIS A 606 9.70 -12.82 -8.85
CA HIS A 606 10.25 -12.65 -10.19
C HIS A 606 11.29 -13.73 -10.51
N LEU A 607 11.53 -13.94 -11.80
CA LEU A 607 12.55 -14.89 -12.27
C LEU A 607 13.95 -14.36 -11.91
N ASN A 608 14.83 -15.24 -11.41
CA ASN A 608 16.23 -14.91 -11.15
C ASN A 608 17.01 -14.64 -12.46
N ALA A 609 16.67 -15.39 -13.51
CA ALA A 609 17.29 -15.31 -14.84
C ALA A 609 16.22 -15.35 -15.93
N PRO A 610 16.47 -14.81 -17.13
CA PRO A 610 15.53 -14.92 -18.24
C PRO A 610 15.28 -16.40 -18.54
N LEU A 611 14.00 -16.77 -18.67
CA LEU A 611 13.58 -18.16 -18.84
C LEU A 611 14.27 -18.84 -20.04
N LEU A 612 14.48 -18.11 -21.12
CA LEU A 612 15.23 -18.58 -22.29
C LEU A 612 16.69 -18.89 -21.98
N GLY A 613 17.36 -18.05 -21.17
CA GLY A 613 18.74 -18.29 -20.76
C GLY A 613 18.87 -19.52 -19.86
N SER A 614 17.92 -19.70 -18.93
CA SER A 614 17.86 -20.90 -18.10
C SER A 614 17.57 -22.17 -18.91
N PHE A 615 16.69 -22.05 -19.91
CA PHE A 615 16.38 -23.14 -20.84
C PHE A 615 17.61 -23.59 -21.64
N VAL A 616 18.30 -22.66 -22.30
CA VAL A 616 19.46 -22.99 -23.15
C VAL A 616 20.61 -23.58 -22.34
N SER A 617 20.84 -23.06 -21.13
CA SER A 617 21.92 -23.52 -20.24
C SER A 617 21.61 -24.82 -19.47
N GLY A 618 20.35 -25.26 -19.45
CA GLY A 618 19.91 -26.34 -18.56
C GLY A 618 19.99 -25.99 -17.08
N SER A 619 20.06 -24.70 -16.72
CA SER A 619 20.06 -24.29 -15.32
C SER A 619 18.62 -24.38 -14.75
N PRO A 620 18.44 -24.87 -13.52
CA PRO A 620 17.12 -24.91 -12.89
C PRO A 620 16.49 -23.52 -12.83
N VAL A 621 15.21 -23.41 -13.21
CA VAL A 621 14.45 -22.16 -13.11
C VAL A 621 14.28 -21.81 -11.64
N ALA A 622 14.93 -20.72 -11.23
CA ALA A 622 14.87 -20.22 -9.87
C ALA A 622 14.06 -18.93 -9.80
N TYR A 623 13.23 -18.80 -8.76
CA TYR A 623 12.44 -17.62 -8.48
C TYR A 623 12.99 -16.91 -7.25
N ILE A 624 13.12 -15.59 -7.34
CA ILE A 624 13.41 -14.73 -6.21
C ILE A 624 12.08 -14.29 -5.62
N LEU A 625 11.91 -14.55 -4.33
CA LEU A 625 10.75 -14.18 -3.55
C LEU A 625 11.16 -13.08 -2.57
N ASP A 626 10.54 -11.92 -2.70
CA ASP A 626 10.78 -10.77 -1.83
C ASP A 626 9.56 -10.58 -0.92
N GLU A 627 9.57 -11.29 0.23
CA GLU A 627 8.50 -11.21 1.23
C GLU A 627 8.49 -9.86 1.94
N ASP A 628 9.63 -9.17 2.02
CA ASP A 628 9.71 -7.86 2.67
C ASP A 628 8.85 -6.83 1.93
N ILE A 629 8.78 -6.86 0.60
CA ILE A 629 7.91 -5.97 -0.17
C ILE A 629 6.44 -6.07 0.28
N ARG A 630 5.96 -7.28 0.59
CA ARG A 630 4.58 -7.49 1.07
C ARG A 630 4.36 -6.83 2.43
N PHE A 631 5.32 -6.98 3.35
CA PHE A 631 5.24 -6.35 4.66
C PHE A 631 5.34 -4.82 4.59
N ASN A 632 6.24 -4.29 3.76
CA ASN A 632 6.41 -2.86 3.56
C ASN A 632 5.17 -2.21 2.93
N TYR A 633 4.52 -2.89 1.98
CA TYR A 633 3.32 -2.38 1.32
C TYR A 633 2.18 -2.16 2.34
N LEU A 634 2.05 -3.07 3.31
CA LEU A 634 1.08 -2.97 4.40
C LEU A 634 1.55 -2.09 5.58
N MET A 635 2.73 -1.48 5.48
CA MET A 635 3.38 -0.71 6.55
C MET A 635 3.54 -1.50 7.86
N LEU A 636 3.78 -2.81 7.76
CA LEU A 636 3.95 -3.66 8.94
C LEU A 636 5.30 -3.39 9.62
N PRO A 637 5.36 -3.35 10.96
CA PRO A 637 6.58 -3.06 11.70
C PRO A 637 7.58 -4.21 11.59
N LYS A 638 8.86 -3.88 11.42
CA LYS A 638 9.94 -4.88 11.46
C LYS A 638 10.13 -5.44 12.87
N SER A 639 10.05 -4.59 13.89
CA SER A 639 10.14 -4.97 15.31
C SER A 639 8.77 -5.28 15.91
N TYR A 640 8.09 -6.30 15.38
CA TYR A 640 6.74 -6.69 15.81
C TYR A 640 6.64 -7.12 17.28
N HIS A 641 7.75 -7.48 17.94
CA HIS A 641 7.77 -7.81 19.37
C HIS A 641 7.53 -6.60 20.28
N ARG A 642 7.88 -5.38 19.83
CA ARG A 642 7.73 -4.15 20.61
C ARG A 642 6.33 -3.54 20.53
N THR A 643 5.40 -4.16 19.82
CA THR A 643 4.04 -3.62 19.63
C THR A 643 3.26 -3.55 20.93
N VAL A 644 3.46 -4.50 21.85
CA VAL A 644 2.82 -4.53 23.17
C VAL A 644 3.34 -3.37 24.03
N GLU A 645 4.66 -3.18 24.10
CA GLU A 645 5.29 -2.07 24.82
C GLU A 645 4.83 -0.71 24.28
N ALA A 646 4.80 -0.58 22.95
CA ALA A 646 4.34 0.62 22.28
C ALA A 646 2.86 0.90 22.58
N CYS A 647 2.00 -0.13 22.60
CA CYS A 647 0.59 0.04 22.96
C CYS A 647 0.40 0.44 24.43
N GLN A 648 1.17 -0.15 25.35
CA GLN A 648 1.15 0.22 26.77
C GLN A 648 1.60 1.67 26.99
N SER A 649 2.58 2.15 26.22
CA SER A 649 3.06 3.53 26.33
C SER A 649 2.04 4.61 25.94
N ILE A 650 1.01 4.25 25.16
CA ILE A 650 -0.09 5.16 24.79
C ILE A 650 -1.23 5.10 25.83
N VAL A 651 -1.42 3.92 26.43
CA VAL A 651 -2.51 3.68 27.39
C VAL A 651 -2.19 4.34 28.74
N ASN A 652 -0.92 4.32 29.14
CA ASN A 652 -0.41 4.97 30.34
C ASN A 652 -0.23 6.47 30.11
#